data_AF-A0A2E0ZTN4-F1
#
_entry.id   AF-A0A2E0ZTN4-F1
#
_cell.length_a   1.000
_cell.length_b   1.000
_cell.length_c   1.000
_cell.angle_alpha   90.00
_cell.angle_beta   90.00
_cell.angle_gamma   90.00
#
_symmetry.space_group_name_H-M   'P 1'
#
loop_
_entity.id
_entity.type
_entity.pdbx_description
1 polymer ?
#
loop_
_entity_poly.entity_id
_entity_poly.type
_entity_poly.pdbx_seq_one_letter_code
_entity_poly.pdbx_strand_id
1 'polypeptide(L)'
;GTGWSENLTGERTSESLTDADTGCRITTKSDGRRDGWCPDGTGWSETAAGERTSESSTDTDTGCNIRANADGTRHYSCDNTSGWSEDSLGNQTSTWVREGACRITSNSDGTIRGSCDDGTGWNATADGDRTSETSTDSETGCQVTIDRSGSRNFRCDDGARSWTEDADGNRLSDSILDPETGCTTRSEANGTVNVWCEDGRGSRTDANGSVQEWTEVRDEATGCNTQTYSDGTINTNCRDGSGSYTDQFGRTTSWNEEKNEATGCTTRTETSGAVNTYCDDGSSSRTDEFGKTSVTRIDEAGCRVTESHDGSSHSRCPDGSGTNTDHRGRTQTFTEVVDPDSGCRTTTRSDGSQDMRCDDGSGSWTDSYGRTRNWTEVIDPDSGCTIRTNEDGSGEVRCPDGTNTRTDDKGRTSSSTYDEDSGCTSETRYDGSVSTWCGDGTTTTVDAHGNSSTTLYDPETSCSTTEEATGASHTWCEDGSGSRTDPNGQVHTWTKDYDAETGCTTRTESSGSVHTECEDGTGSWVDSRGRTTSWSGEVYDAETGCTTQQHTDGGSSTNCEDGSRSWVGADGSTSSYDAATGCSDRVNANGSTERHCEDGTGTRTDRDGRTYEWTEDYDAETGCTTQHNTDGSSNRWCEDGSNTWEDADGRTRSSTYDATTGCHTETHSEGSVSTRCDDGTGTHTDGEGNVWTWERPETTQDEATGCSTEAYNDGSSFTWCEDGRTVTVDAEGNVEERLPPAEVTNDDGSVTRTWSDGTVETLNLDGSSNTVWADGTWKSVHVRPDGTIVESHSDGSRTAIRPDGTRAHTNSFGQTSSSVQLGDDEAGGSVTTYEDGSEYVDYGDGRRKWRDASGFTFEVTIDQSNGDRITTASDGSRRVERPDGSFEHQYSDGSVDRGTIDEGGNLVIRSADGTSAVAYADGSQSWTDPWGLNSQTVVAEDGGRYTVFSDGWTESESLDGRTMIRTSPTGATETRTTLADGTVQIDYPGGGTTRFDPTTGEGSYTEANGSVFLLRRLDDGTIVGTDSRGRVIEHNPMTGSTRMAGADGTSQTTTRLEDGSFRAVLVDGTEIVTAPNGSQVVTGPDGSSAETTVTGDGWVSRREDGTTVTSSTAGDGTTRVAYDYMAGAGGISSIARNPGDGTMQVVLGNGDTIDISVAEDGSITMAGPDFERTFEPGSGIAGRVQTALADDGSSTVSTASGTTSMVSADGSTMTVESSDGSTAIATKDSEGVTVDVDGVTYTYAFN
;
A
#
# COMPACT_ATOMS: atom_id res chain seq x y z
N GLY A 1 -57.59 64.45 57.43
CA GLY A 1 -58.32 63.18 57.49
C GLY A 1 -57.54 62.14 56.72
N THR A 2 -57.62 60.87 57.10
CA THR A 2 -56.93 59.77 56.43
C THR A 2 -57.93 58.96 55.63
N GLY A 3 -57.65 58.74 54.35
CA GLY A 3 -58.44 57.87 53.48
C GLY A 3 -57.51 57.07 52.59
N TRP A 4 -57.85 55.83 52.27
CA TRP A 4 -57.07 54.98 51.39
C TRP A 4 -57.98 54.41 50.30
N SER A 5 -57.38 54.08 49.16
CA SER A 5 -58.05 53.36 48.08
C SER A 5 -57.58 51.91 48.11
N GLU A 6 -58.50 50.98 47.88
CA GLU A 6 -58.21 49.54 47.77
C GLU A 6 -58.50 49.09 46.34
N ASN A 7 -57.70 48.16 45.82
CA ASN A 7 -58.03 47.45 44.58
C ASN A 7 -59.10 46.38 44.85
N LEU A 8 -59.56 45.71 43.79
CA LEU A 8 -60.58 44.66 43.86
C LEU A 8 -60.16 43.43 44.69
N THR A 9 -58.85 43.24 44.92
CA THR A 9 -58.31 42.17 45.77
C THR A 9 -58.15 42.58 47.24
N GLY A 10 -58.46 43.84 47.59
CA GLY A 10 -58.44 44.36 48.95
C GLY A 10 -57.10 44.94 49.40
N GLU A 11 -56.12 45.06 48.50
CA GLU A 11 -54.83 45.69 48.79
C GLU A 11 -54.89 47.21 48.65
N ARG A 12 -54.22 47.91 49.56
CA ARG A 12 -54.19 49.37 49.60
C ARG A 12 -53.30 49.92 48.48
N THR A 13 -53.89 50.57 47.49
CA THR A 13 -53.19 51.12 46.33
C THR A 13 -52.70 52.55 46.53
N SER A 14 -53.32 53.29 47.43
CA SER A 14 -52.86 54.62 47.82
C SER A 14 -53.37 55.02 49.20
N GLU A 15 -52.56 55.78 49.93
CA GLU A 15 -52.93 56.38 51.19
C GLU A 15 -52.91 57.90 51.05
N SER A 16 -54.01 58.53 51.42
CA SER A 16 -54.15 59.98 51.40
C SER A 16 -54.30 60.54 52.80
N LEU A 17 -53.46 61.51 53.11
CA LEU A 17 -53.40 62.19 54.40
C LEU A 17 -53.56 63.68 54.17
N THR A 18 -54.58 64.29 54.80
CA THR A 18 -54.67 65.75 54.84
C THR A 18 -53.71 66.27 55.90
N ASP A 19 -52.70 67.02 55.46
CA ASP A 19 -51.81 67.78 56.33
C ASP A 19 -52.64 68.79 57.14
N ALA A 20 -52.44 68.80 58.46
CA ALA A 20 -53.28 69.56 59.36
C ALA A 20 -52.96 71.06 59.39
N ASP A 21 -51.74 71.44 58.98
CA ASP A 21 -51.24 72.82 59.02
C ASP A 21 -51.54 73.57 57.72
N THR A 22 -51.42 72.89 56.58
CA THR A 22 -51.64 73.46 55.25
C THR A 22 -53.03 73.13 54.68
N GLY A 23 -53.71 72.14 55.24
CA GLY A 23 -54.97 71.62 54.70
C GLY A 23 -54.82 70.85 53.39
N CYS A 24 -53.58 70.66 52.91
CA CYS A 24 -53.29 69.96 51.67
C CYS A 24 -53.49 68.46 51.83
N ARG A 25 -54.20 67.84 50.88
CA ARG A 25 -54.33 66.40 50.79
C ARG A 25 -53.13 65.83 50.03
N ILE A 26 -52.31 65.07 50.72
CA ILE A 26 -51.15 64.38 50.15
C ILE A 26 -51.54 62.92 49.96
N THR A 27 -51.45 62.42 48.73
CA THR A 27 -51.72 61.03 48.36
C THR A 27 -50.41 60.36 48.00
N THR A 28 -50.03 59.34 48.78
CA THR A 28 -48.88 58.48 48.50
C THR A 28 -49.37 57.21 47.85
N LYS A 29 -48.84 56.87 46.68
CA LYS A 29 -49.15 55.65 45.94
C LYS A 29 -48.25 54.51 46.42
N SER A 30 -48.67 53.28 46.17
CA SER A 30 -47.91 52.07 46.54
C SER A 30 -46.50 52.01 45.93
N ASP A 31 -46.28 52.66 44.79
CA ASP A 31 -44.98 52.81 44.12
C ASP A 31 -44.07 53.90 44.73
N GLY A 32 -44.51 54.54 45.83
CA GLY A 32 -43.77 55.59 46.52
C GLY A 32 -43.97 57.01 45.96
N ARG A 33 -44.65 57.18 44.82
CA ARG A 33 -44.95 58.51 44.27
C ARG A 33 -45.94 59.27 45.14
N ARG A 34 -45.81 60.60 45.21
CA ARG A 34 -46.65 61.46 46.05
C ARG A 34 -47.29 62.58 45.26
N ASP A 35 -48.60 62.78 45.47
CA ASP A 35 -49.38 63.87 44.88
C ASP A 35 -49.98 64.73 45.99
N GLY A 36 -49.63 66.01 46.07
CA GLY A 36 -50.19 66.98 47.00
C GLY A 36 -51.23 67.88 46.33
N TRP A 37 -52.40 68.07 46.93
CA TRP A 37 -53.42 69.02 46.45
C TRP A 37 -53.97 69.87 47.60
N CYS A 38 -53.88 71.18 47.44
CA CYS A 38 -54.18 72.16 48.46
C CYS A 38 -55.51 72.90 48.19
N PRO A 39 -56.25 73.29 49.24
CA PRO A 39 -57.53 74.00 49.07
C PRO A 39 -57.42 75.37 48.40
N ASP A 40 -56.22 75.96 48.33
CA ASP A 40 -55.93 77.21 47.64
C ASP A 40 -55.76 77.06 46.12
N GLY A 41 -55.97 75.85 45.59
CA GLY A 41 -55.86 75.53 44.17
C GLY A 41 -54.44 75.13 43.74
N THR A 42 -53.48 75.11 44.67
CA THR A 42 -52.12 74.65 44.37
C THR A 42 -52.01 73.13 44.50
N GLY A 43 -51.11 72.53 43.73
CA GLY A 43 -50.83 71.09 43.81
C GLY A 43 -49.45 70.76 43.27
N TRP A 44 -48.97 69.55 43.54
CA TRP A 44 -47.67 69.08 43.08
C TRP A 44 -47.64 67.55 42.99
N SER A 45 -46.74 67.03 42.15
CA SER A 45 -46.43 65.61 42.05
C SER A 45 -44.93 65.39 42.27
N GLU A 46 -44.57 64.32 42.97
CA GLU A 46 -43.19 63.93 43.28
C GLU A 46 -42.93 62.44 42.98
N THR A 47 -41.71 62.13 42.54
CA THR A 47 -41.25 60.73 42.38
C THR A 47 -41.04 60.04 43.73
N ALA A 48 -40.85 58.73 43.72
CA ALA A 48 -40.50 57.95 44.91
C ALA A 48 -39.16 58.41 45.55
N ALA A 49 -38.25 58.96 44.74
CA ALA A 49 -36.99 59.56 45.20
C ALA A 49 -37.15 60.99 45.76
N GLY A 50 -38.36 61.59 45.67
CA GLY A 50 -38.67 62.92 46.21
C GLY A 50 -38.44 64.09 45.26
N GLU A 51 -38.20 63.83 43.97
CA GLU A 51 -38.03 64.90 42.97
C GLU A 51 -39.38 65.43 42.49
N ARG A 52 -39.54 66.76 42.40
CA ARG A 52 -40.76 67.41 41.91
C ARG A 52 -40.89 67.22 40.40
N THR A 53 -41.98 66.59 39.97
CA THR A 53 -42.25 66.29 38.56
C THR A 53 -43.21 67.28 37.93
N SER A 54 -44.15 67.83 38.70
CA SER A 54 -45.04 68.90 38.24
C SER A 54 -45.58 69.71 39.41
N GLU A 55 -45.93 70.97 39.14
CA GLU A 55 -46.64 71.87 40.04
C GLU A 55 -47.89 72.39 39.34
N SER A 56 -49.00 72.49 40.06
CA SER A 56 -50.22 73.09 39.57
C SER A 56 -50.64 74.30 40.39
N SER A 57 -51.21 75.32 39.75
CA SER A 57 -51.75 76.51 40.39
C SER A 57 -52.94 77.05 39.59
N THR A 58 -53.82 77.81 40.24
CA THR A 58 -54.91 78.50 39.55
C THR A 58 -54.45 79.89 39.10
N ASP A 59 -54.54 80.15 37.79
CA ASP A 59 -54.28 81.45 37.21
C ASP A 59 -55.42 82.42 37.53
N THR A 60 -55.09 83.54 38.17
CA THR A 60 -56.09 84.50 38.65
C THR A 60 -56.72 85.35 37.54
N ASP A 61 -56.07 85.45 36.37
CA ASP A 61 -56.53 86.30 35.25
C ASP A 61 -57.48 85.55 34.32
N THR A 62 -57.23 84.25 34.12
CA THR A 62 -58.02 83.36 33.25
C THR A 62 -58.98 82.46 34.02
N GLY A 63 -58.78 82.27 35.33
CA GLY A 63 -59.53 81.32 36.15
C GLY A 63 -59.18 79.85 35.88
N CYS A 64 -58.16 79.59 35.05
CA CYS A 64 -57.77 78.26 34.62
C CYS A 64 -56.74 77.63 35.57
N ASN A 65 -56.76 76.30 35.71
CA ASN A 65 -55.69 75.58 36.41
C ASN A 65 -54.53 75.34 35.46
N ILE A 66 -53.34 75.78 35.84
CA ILE A 66 -52.08 75.58 35.14
C ILE A 66 -51.35 74.43 35.81
N ARG A 67 -50.87 73.44 35.04
CA ARG A 67 -49.88 72.44 35.47
C ARG A 67 -48.58 72.68 34.72
N ALA A 68 -47.52 73.04 35.44
CA ALA A 68 -46.17 73.17 34.90
C ALA A 68 -45.36 71.91 35.25
N ASN A 69 -44.78 71.26 34.24
CA ASN A 69 -43.91 70.09 34.42
C ASN A 69 -42.43 70.53 34.54
N ALA A 70 -41.59 69.66 35.11
CA ALA A 70 -40.17 69.96 35.32
C ALA A 70 -39.37 70.21 34.01
N ASP A 71 -39.85 69.70 32.88
CA ASP A 71 -39.27 69.91 31.54
C ASP A 71 -39.63 71.29 30.93
N GLY A 72 -40.39 72.11 31.66
CA GLY A 72 -40.80 73.45 31.25
C GLY A 72 -42.15 73.51 30.52
N THR A 73 -42.76 72.37 30.18
CA THR A 73 -44.08 72.33 29.52
C THR A 73 -45.20 72.76 30.47
N ARG A 74 -46.25 73.39 29.93
CA ARG A 74 -47.39 73.88 30.73
C ARG A 74 -48.72 73.44 30.13
N HIS A 75 -49.65 73.02 30.97
CA HIS A 75 -51.01 72.65 30.56
C HIS A 75 -52.04 73.50 31.29
N TYR A 76 -52.92 74.13 30.54
CA TYR A 76 -53.99 75.01 31.01
C TYR A 76 -55.32 74.28 30.88
N SER A 77 -56.11 74.26 31.95
CA SER A 77 -57.46 73.67 31.99
C SER A 77 -58.45 74.65 32.59
N CYS A 78 -59.38 75.12 31.75
CA CYS A 78 -60.37 76.16 32.06
C CYS A 78 -61.77 75.52 32.16
N ASP A 79 -62.41 75.64 33.32
CA ASP A 79 -63.81 75.22 33.57
C ASP A 79 -64.17 73.80 33.09
N ASN A 80 -63.19 72.89 32.98
CA ASN A 80 -63.31 71.54 32.41
C ASN A 80 -63.92 71.45 31.00
N THR A 81 -64.06 72.58 30.29
CA THR A 81 -64.69 72.68 28.97
C THR A 81 -63.73 73.13 27.87
N SER A 82 -62.59 73.72 28.24
CA SER A 82 -61.54 74.06 27.28
C SER A 82 -60.17 74.13 27.96
N GLY A 83 -59.11 74.09 27.15
CA GLY A 83 -57.75 74.30 27.64
C GLY A 83 -56.73 74.18 26.52
N TRP A 84 -55.45 74.31 26.87
CA TRP A 84 -54.35 74.23 25.91
C TRP A 84 -53.05 73.78 26.57
N SER A 85 -52.08 73.42 25.75
CA SER A 85 -50.73 73.05 26.19
C SER A 85 -49.70 73.98 25.56
N GLU A 86 -48.63 74.27 26.29
CA GLU A 86 -47.48 75.07 25.87
C GLU A 86 -46.18 74.26 26.02
N ASP A 87 -45.25 74.46 25.09
CA ASP A 87 -43.89 73.93 25.19
C ASP A 87 -43.03 74.73 26.20
N SER A 88 -41.77 74.32 26.39
CA SER A 88 -40.82 74.99 27.30
C SER A 88 -40.43 76.41 26.87
N LEU A 89 -40.77 76.82 25.65
CA LEU A 89 -40.56 78.16 25.10
C LEU A 89 -41.82 79.04 25.19
N GLY A 90 -42.95 78.48 25.64
CA GLY A 90 -44.25 79.17 25.76
C GLY A 90 -45.09 79.18 24.48
N ASN A 91 -44.76 78.39 23.46
CA ASN A 91 -45.59 78.27 22.27
C ASN A 91 -46.73 77.29 22.51
N GLN A 92 -47.94 77.64 22.07
CA GLN A 92 -49.12 76.78 22.18
C GLN A 92 -49.01 75.56 21.23
N THR A 93 -48.85 74.37 21.80
CA THR A 93 -48.64 73.10 21.05
C THR A 93 -49.94 72.36 20.75
N SER A 94 -50.96 72.52 21.60
CA SER A 94 -52.29 71.96 21.38
C SER A 94 -53.36 72.77 22.07
N THR A 95 -54.55 72.77 21.50
CA THR A 95 -55.77 73.32 22.12
C THR A 95 -56.80 72.23 22.21
N TRP A 96 -57.61 72.22 23.25
CA TRP A 96 -58.73 71.29 23.35
C TRP A 96 -60.00 72.00 23.79
N VAL A 97 -61.12 71.53 23.25
CA VAL A 97 -62.47 71.99 23.58
C VAL A 97 -63.36 70.77 23.84
N ARG A 98 -64.31 70.93 24.75
CA ARG A 98 -65.30 69.92 25.05
C ARG A 98 -66.62 70.27 24.37
N GLU A 99 -67.01 69.49 23.37
CA GLU A 99 -68.29 69.58 22.69
C GLU A 99 -69.18 68.43 23.16
N GLY A 100 -70.13 68.74 24.07
CA GLY A 100 -70.97 67.72 24.69
C GLY A 100 -70.16 66.74 25.54
N ALA A 101 -70.26 65.44 25.23
CA ALA A 101 -69.51 64.37 25.89
C ALA A 101 -68.11 64.16 25.31
N CYS A 102 -67.72 64.91 24.26
CA CYS A 102 -66.48 64.70 23.53
C CYS A 102 -65.47 65.82 23.75
N ARG A 103 -64.23 65.46 24.05
CA ARG A 103 -63.05 66.33 24.07
C ARG A 103 -62.34 66.24 22.72
N ILE A 104 -62.28 67.35 22.01
CA ILE A 104 -61.58 67.50 20.73
C ILE A 104 -60.29 68.26 20.99
N THR A 105 -59.15 67.68 20.60
CA THR A 105 -57.81 68.27 20.73
C THR A 105 -57.25 68.54 19.34
N SER A 106 -56.87 69.79 19.07
CA SER A 106 -56.21 70.24 17.85
C SER A 106 -54.76 70.58 18.16
N ASN A 107 -53.82 69.91 17.49
CA ASN A 107 -52.39 70.16 17.65
C ASN A 107 -51.91 71.26 16.70
N SER A 108 -50.74 71.84 16.98
CA SER A 108 -50.15 72.92 16.17
C SER A 108 -49.77 72.50 14.75
N ASP A 109 -49.58 71.21 14.49
CA ASP A 109 -49.34 70.63 13.16
C ASP A 109 -50.63 70.45 12.33
N GLY A 110 -51.78 70.83 12.90
CA GLY A 110 -53.10 70.71 12.28
C GLY A 110 -53.83 69.40 12.58
N THR A 111 -53.15 68.38 13.13
CA THR A 111 -53.79 67.10 13.46
C THR A 111 -54.85 67.24 14.54
N ILE A 112 -55.91 66.43 14.45
CA ILE A 112 -57.07 66.52 15.35
C ILE A 112 -57.33 65.15 15.98
N ARG A 113 -57.58 65.14 17.28
CA ARG A 113 -58.01 63.95 18.03
C ARG A 113 -59.28 64.21 18.82
N GLY A 114 -60.31 63.41 18.59
CA GLY A 114 -61.54 63.39 19.39
C GLY A 114 -61.53 62.22 20.38
N SER A 115 -61.97 62.46 21.62
CA SER A 115 -62.19 61.42 22.63
C SER A 115 -63.44 61.73 23.44
N CYS A 116 -64.37 60.79 23.51
CA CYS A 116 -65.68 60.95 24.12
C CYS A 116 -65.82 60.13 25.39
N ASP A 117 -66.67 60.59 26.30
CA ASP A 117 -66.92 59.94 27.60
C ASP A 117 -67.56 58.54 27.46
N ASP A 118 -68.15 58.22 26.30
CA ASP A 118 -68.69 56.90 25.98
C ASP A 118 -67.64 55.90 25.46
N GLY A 119 -66.36 56.30 25.47
CA GLY A 119 -65.23 55.49 25.01
C GLY A 119 -64.96 55.60 23.51
N THR A 120 -65.79 56.32 22.75
CA THR A 120 -65.54 56.56 21.33
C THR A 120 -64.45 57.61 21.11
N GLY A 121 -63.70 57.50 20.02
CA GLY A 121 -62.65 58.44 19.69
C GLY A 121 -62.20 58.34 18.24
N TRP A 122 -61.47 59.35 17.76
CA TRP A 122 -60.92 59.33 16.41
C TRP A 122 -59.64 60.15 16.34
N ASN A 123 -58.75 59.78 15.43
CA ASN A 123 -57.61 60.59 15.01
C ASN A 123 -57.83 61.05 13.56
N ALA A 124 -57.41 62.26 13.24
CA ALA A 124 -57.50 62.83 11.90
C ALA A 124 -56.23 63.63 11.54
N THR A 125 -55.88 63.63 10.25
CA THR A 125 -54.79 64.42 9.70
C THR A 125 -55.11 65.93 9.71
N ALA A 126 -54.13 66.77 9.37
CA ALA A 126 -54.30 68.21 9.22
C ALA A 126 -55.37 68.62 8.19
N ASP A 127 -55.64 67.75 7.21
CA ASP A 127 -56.67 67.95 6.19
C ASP A 127 -58.07 67.48 6.64
N GLY A 128 -58.19 66.90 7.84
CA GLY A 128 -59.44 66.42 8.43
C GLY A 128 -59.80 64.97 8.08
N ASP A 129 -58.91 64.22 7.42
CA ASP A 129 -59.12 62.81 7.09
C ASP A 129 -58.95 61.92 8.32
N ARG A 130 -59.95 61.07 8.61
CA ARG A 130 -59.88 60.11 9.71
C ARG A 130 -58.82 59.04 9.42
N THR A 131 -57.86 58.90 10.35
CA THR A 131 -56.78 57.91 10.26
C THR A 131 -57.06 56.66 11.10
N SER A 132 -57.81 56.82 12.19
CA SER A 132 -58.30 55.72 13.01
C SER A 132 -59.57 56.11 13.75
N GLU A 133 -60.45 55.15 13.98
CA GLU A 133 -61.67 55.33 14.78
C GLU A 133 -61.72 54.27 15.88
N THR A 134 -61.98 54.72 17.10
CA THR A 134 -62.10 53.88 18.29
C THR A 134 -63.57 53.86 18.71
N SER A 135 -64.11 52.67 18.95
CA SER A 135 -65.46 52.47 19.49
C SER A 135 -65.47 51.33 20.50
N THR A 136 -66.50 51.28 21.33
CA THR A 136 -66.69 50.15 22.23
C THR A 136 -67.56 49.10 21.54
N ASP A 137 -67.02 47.90 21.40
CA ASP A 137 -67.75 46.78 20.84
C ASP A 137 -68.81 46.29 21.83
N SER A 138 -70.07 46.23 21.40
CA SER A 138 -71.20 45.92 22.28
C SER A 138 -71.31 44.44 22.66
N GLU A 139 -70.60 43.55 21.97
CA GLU A 139 -70.67 42.10 22.19
C GLU A 139 -69.58 41.62 23.15
N THR A 140 -68.39 42.21 23.05
CA THR A 140 -67.21 41.87 23.87
C THR A 140 -66.98 42.85 25.02
N GLY A 141 -67.53 44.06 24.95
CA GLY A 141 -67.28 45.13 25.93
C GLY A 141 -65.88 45.75 25.81
N CYS A 142 -65.14 45.44 24.74
CA CYS A 142 -63.77 45.89 24.53
C CYS A 142 -63.73 47.11 23.61
N GLN A 143 -62.73 47.98 23.78
CA GLN A 143 -62.46 49.08 22.86
C GLN A 143 -61.81 48.52 21.59
N VAL A 144 -62.45 48.72 20.45
CA VAL A 144 -61.88 48.40 19.14
C VAL A 144 -61.38 49.68 18.49
N THR A 145 -60.13 49.68 18.03
CA THR A 145 -59.57 50.74 17.18
C THR A 145 -59.37 50.20 15.78
N ILE A 146 -60.02 50.83 14.81
CA ILE A 146 -59.94 50.48 13.40
C ILE A 146 -59.08 51.51 12.70
N ASP A 147 -58.02 51.08 12.03
CA ASP A 147 -57.17 51.95 11.23
C ASP A 147 -57.64 52.06 9.77
N ARG A 148 -56.94 52.88 8.97
CA ARG A 148 -57.28 53.10 7.55
C ARG A 148 -57.17 51.84 6.69
N SER A 149 -56.34 50.87 7.07
CA SER A 149 -56.22 49.58 6.38
C SER A 149 -57.40 48.65 6.66
N GLY A 150 -58.24 48.97 7.65
CA GLY A 150 -59.33 48.10 8.12
C GLY A 150 -58.90 47.10 9.19
N SER A 151 -57.65 47.16 9.65
CA SER A 151 -57.16 46.33 10.75
C SER A 151 -57.77 46.80 12.06
N ARG A 152 -58.14 45.83 12.90
CA ARG A 152 -58.92 46.06 14.12
C ARG A 152 -58.11 45.64 15.34
N ASN A 153 -57.92 46.56 16.28
CA ASN A 153 -57.21 46.30 17.52
C ASN A 153 -58.20 46.36 18.69
N PHE A 154 -58.40 45.23 19.37
CA PHE A 154 -59.32 45.09 20.49
C PHE A 154 -58.54 45.15 21.81
N ARG A 155 -58.98 46.02 22.72
CA ARG A 155 -58.45 46.17 24.09
C ARG A 155 -59.59 46.19 25.09
N CYS A 156 -59.65 45.19 25.96
CA CYS A 156 -60.72 45.07 26.94
C CYS A 156 -60.42 45.85 28.23
N ASP A 157 -61.46 46.40 28.86
CA ASP A 157 -61.31 47.27 30.05
C ASP A 157 -60.78 46.54 31.30
N ASP A 158 -60.79 45.20 31.32
CA ASP A 158 -60.18 44.39 32.39
C ASP A 158 -58.65 44.25 32.23
N GLY A 159 -58.07 44.77 31.15
CA GLY A 159 -56.63 44.67 30.83
C GLY A 159 -56.14 43.23 30.63
N ALA A 160 -57.04 42.25 30.71
CA ALA A 160 -56.68 40.84 30.74
C ALA A 160 -56.62 40.22 29.35
N ARG A 161 -57.23 40.87 28.35
CA ARG A 161 -57.29 40.38 26.97
C ARG A 161 -57.16 41.52 25.96
N SER A 162 -56.28 41.33 24.99
CA SER A 162 -56.19 42.19 23.80
C SER A 162 -55.81 41.37 22.58
N TRP A 163 -56.39 41.66 21.44
CA TRP A 163 -56.06 40.96 20.19
C TRP A 163 -56.13 41.88 18.99
N THR A 164 -55.45 41.49 17.92
CA THR A 164 -55.50 42.18 16.63
C THR A 164 -56.09 41.29 15.55
N GLU A 165 -56.86 41.90 14.66
CA GLU A 165 -57.45 41.26 13.49
C GLU A 165 -57.05 42.01 12.21
N ASP A 166 -56.88 41.26 11.12
CA ASP A 166 -56.74 41.84 9.78
C ASP A 166 -58.09 42.42 9.27
N ALA A 167 -58.05 42.99 8.06
CA ALA A 167 -59.23 43.57 7.42
C ALA A 167 -60.33 42.51 7.09
N ASP A 168 -59.96 41.24 7.00
CA ASP A 168 -60.86 40.11 6.72
C ASP A 168 -61.42 39.47 8.00
N GLY A 169 -60.89 39.85 9.18
CA GLY A 169 -61.31 39.38 10.49
C GLY A 169 -60.58 38.14 11.01
N ASN A 170 -59.44 37.78 10.43
CA ASN A 170 -58.60 36.72 10.97
C ASN A 170 -57.80 37.25 12.16
N ARG A 171 -57.71 36.43 13.20
CA ARG A 171 -57.01 36.77 14.44
C ARG A 171 -55.50 36.68 14.22
N LEU A 172 -54.82 37.82 14.26
CA LEU A 172 -53.38 37.93 14.00
C LEU A 172 -52.56 37.70 15.26
N SER A 173 -53.03 38.21 16.40
CA SER A 173 -52.39 38.00 17.71
C SER A 173 -53.41 38.05 18.82
N ASP A 174 -53.21 37.27 19.90
CA ASP A 174 -54.04 37.27 21.11
C ASP A 174 -53.14 37.31 22.33
N SER A 175 -53.35 38.30 23.21
CA SER A 175 -52.59 38.48 24.45
C SER A 175 -53.52 38.30 25.64
N ILE A 176 -53.14 37.40 26.54
CA ILE A 176 -53.89 37.07 27.75
C ILE A 176 -52.97 37.27 28.96
N LEU A 177 -53.37 38.15 29.88
CA LEU A 177 -52.71 38.30 31.18
C LEU A 177 -53.31 37.29 32.16
N ASP A 178 -52.47 36.49 32.80
CA ASP A 178 -52.85 35.69 33.95
C ASP A 178 -52.64 36.50 35.24
N PRO A 179 -53.73 36.93 35.91
CA PRO A 179 -53.64 37.77 37.10
C PRO A 179 -53.09 37.04 38.35
N GLU A 180 -53.02 35.71 38.37
CA GLU A 180 -52.40 34.98 39.49
C GLU A 180 -50.87 34.94 39.38
N THR A 181 -50.33 34.90 38.15
CA THR A 181 -48.88 34.80 37.91
C THR A 181 -48.24 36.13 37.51
N GLY A 182 -49.04 37.13 37.11
CA GLY A 182 -48.54 38.40 36.58
C GLY A 182 -47.87 38.27 35.21
N CYS A 183 -48.07 37.14 34.54
CA CYS A 183 -47.47 36.83 33.25
C CYS A 183 -48.46 37.09 32.11
N THR A 184 -47.99 37.78 31.06
CA THR A 184 -48.76 37.99 29.83
C THR A 184 -48.31 36.99 28.79
N THR A 185 -49.23 36.18 28.29
CA THR A 185 -49.02 35.24 27.19
C THR A 185 -49.59 35.83 25.92
N ARG A 186 -48.73 36.04 24.91
CA ARG A 186 -49.09 36.51 23.58
C ARG A 186 -48.90 35.41 22.55
N SER A 187 -50.00 34.93 21.98
CA SER A 187 -50.04 33.95 20.90
C SER A 187 -50.25 34.65 19.56
N GLU A 188 -49.39 34.36 18.60
CA GLU A 188 -49.46 34.87 17.23
C GLU A 188 -50.12 33.83 16.30
N ALA A 189 -50.69 34.29 15.19
CA ALA A 189 -51.33 33.41 14.20
C ALA A 189 -50.39 32.38 13.56
N ASN A 190 -49.08 32.66 13.57
CA ASN A 190 -48.05 31.76 13.06
C ASN A 190 -47.65 30.64 14.06
N GLY A 191 -48.35 30.51 15.20
CA GLY A 191 -48.07 29.49 16.23
C GLY A 191 -47.08 29.92 17.30
N THR A 192 -46.42 31.09 17.16
CA THR A 192 -45.49 31.60 18.17
C THR A 192 -46.22 32.01 19.44
N VAL A 193 -45.69 31.63 20.61
CA VAL A 193 -46.18 32.04 21.92
C VAL A 193 -45.07 32.74 22.68
N ASN A 194 -45.31 33.96 23.16
CA ASN A 194 -44.36 34.70 23.99
C ASN A 194 -44.97 34.94 25.36
N VAL A 195 -44.25 34.59 26.42
CA VAL A 195 -44.64 34.83 27.81
C VAL A 195 -43.69 35.84 28.42
N TRP A 196 -44.24 36.86 29.06
CA TRP A 196 -43.48 37.91 29.73
C TRP A 196 -44.07 38.15 31.11
N CYS A 197 -43.27 37.99 32.16
CA CYS A 197 -43.68 38.17 33.54
C CYS A 197 -43.05 39.44 34.13
N GLU A 198 -43.77 40.10 35.03
CA GLU A 198 -43.27 41.32 35.69
C GLU A 198 -42.05 41.09 36.60
N ASP A 199 -41.75 39.84 36.95
CA ASP A 199 -40.58 39.46 37.75
C ASP A 199 -39.30 39.26 36.93
N GLY A 200 -39.33 39.60 35.64
CA GLY A 200 -38.17 39.54 34.73
C GLY A 200 -38.00 38.20 34.03
N ARG A 201 -38.88 37.22 34.28
CA ARG A 201 -38.90 35.95 33.54
C ARG A 201 -39.63 36.11 32.22
N GLY A 202 -39.03 35.59 31.15
CA GLY A 202 -39.65 35.53 29.85
C GLY A 202 -39.39 34.19 29.17
N SER A 203 -40.35 33.76 28.34
CA SER A 203 -40.15 32.64 27.44
C SER A 203 -40.70 32.93 26.06
N ARG A 204 -40.07 32.35 25.05
CA ARG A 204 -40.54 32.37 23.68
C ARG A 204 -40.58 30.96 23.17
N THR A 205 -41.77 30.53 22.80
CA THR A 205 -42.00 29.32 22.00
C THR A 205 -42.23 29.78 20.56
N ASP A 206 -41.38 29.34 19.64
CA ASP A 206 -41.59 29.64 18.23
C ASP A 206 -42.69 28.76 17.61
N ALA A 207 -42.91 28.90 16.30
CA ALA A 207 -43.90 28.14 15.55
C ALA A 207 -43.64 26.62 15.53
N ASN A 208 -42.40 26.20 15.80
CA ASN A 208 -41.94 24.81 15.74
C ASN A 208 -41.98 24.12 17.11
N GLY A 209 -42.18 24.89 18.19
CA GLY A 209 -42.29 24.37 19.56
C GLY A 209 -41.01 24.50 20.38
N SER A 210 -39.95 25.07 19.81
CA SER A 210 -38.69 25.33 20.51
C SER A 210 -38.86 26.44 21.55
N VAL A 211 -38.46 26.16 22.80
CA VAL A 211 -38.66 27.08 23.93
C VAL A 211 -37.32 27.69 24.35
N GLN A 212 -37.22 29.01 24.25
CA GLN A 212 -36.12 29.79 24.82
C GLN A 212 -36.60 30.54 26.05
N GLU A 213 -35.91 30.35 27.19
CA GLU A 213 -36.22 31.04 28.44
C GLU A 213 -35.11 32.01 28.81
N TRP A 214 -35.48 33.16 29.38
CA TRP A 214 -34.52 34.15 29.87
C TRP A 214 -34.97 34.78 31.18
N THR A 215 -33.98 35.30 31.90
CA THR A 215 -34.18 36.17 33.07
C THR A 215 -33.50 37.51 32.79
N GLU A 216 -34.25 38.59 32.94
CA GLU A 216 -33.75 39.96 32.81
C GLU A 216 -33.55 40.60 34.18
N VAL A 217 -32.33 41.11 34.42
CA VAL A 217 -31.98 41.82 35.65
C VAL A 217 -31.56 43.24 35.28
N ARG A 218 -32.32 44.21 35.81
CA ARG A 218 -32.04 45.63 35.63
C ARG A 218 -31.38 46.19 36.88
N ASP A 219 -30.15 46.65 36.75
CA ASP A 219 -29.46 47.35 37.83
C ASP A 219 -29.72 48.85 37.73
N GLU A 220 -30.54 49.39 38.64
CA GLU A 220 -30.87 50.82 38.67
C GLU A 220 -29.67 51.71 39.08
N ALA A 221 -28.64 51.17 39.71
CA ALA A 221 -27.47 51.93 40.17
C ALA A 221 -26.45 52.16 39.04
N THR A 222 -26.24 51.14 38.20
CA THR A 222 -25.32 51.21 37.03
C THR A 222 -26.05 51.58 35.75
N GLY A 223 -27.39 51.47 35.72
CA GLY A 223 -28.20 51.68 34.52
C GLY A 223 -28.00 50.58 33.47
N CYS A 224 -27.35 49.47 33.85
CA CYS A 224 -27.08 48.33 33.00
C CYS A 224 -28.28 47.38 33.02
N ASN A 225 -28.59 46.85 31.84
CA ASN A 225 -29.55 45.77 31.66
C ASN A 225 -28.81 44.49 31.30
N THR A 226 -28.99 43.44 32.11
CA THR A 226 -28.38 42.13 31.90
C THR A 226 -29.47 41.10 31.62
N GLN A 227 -29.41 40.49 30.44
CA GLN A 227 -30.26 39.38 30.04
C GLN A 227 -29.45 38.08 30.10
N THR A 228 -29.95 37.09 30.84
CA THR A 228 -29.35 35.75 30.95
C THR A 228 -30.29 34.73 30.34
N TYR A 229 -29.82 33.99 29.34
CA TYR A 229 -30.58 32.97 28.64
C TYR A 229 -30.29 31.58 29.24
N SER A 230 -31.20 30.63 29.00
CA SER A 230 -31.07 29.25 29.49
C SER A 230 -29.86 28.48 28.93
N ASP A 231 -29.30 28.92 27.80
CA ASP A 231 -28.11 28.37 27.17
C ASP A 231 -26.78 28.89 27.78
N GLY A 232 -26.86 29.70 28.85
CA GLY A 232 -25.70 30.28 29.52
C GLY A 232 -25.18 31.57 28.88
N THR A 233 -25.77 32.05 27.78
CA THR A 233 -25.40 33.33 27.18
C THR A 233 -25.84 34.51 28.05
N ILE A 234 -24.98 35.52 28.14
CA ILE A 234 -25.22 36.73 28.95
C ILE A 234 -24.95 37.97 28.12
N ASN A 235 -25.95 38.83 27.97
CA ASN A 235 -25.84 40.11 27.30
C ASN A 235 -26.04 41.25 28.29
N THR A 236 -25.04 42.13 28.43
CA THR A 236 -25.14 43.32 29.28
C THR A 236 -24.93 44.59 28.47
N ASN A 237 -25.91 45.49 28.53
CA ASN A 237 -25.84 46.80 27.87
C ASN A 237 -26.06 47.91 28.90
N CYS A 238 -25.16 48.88 28.93
CA CYS A 238 -25.19 50.01 29.86
C CYS A 238 -25.49 51.33 29.13
N ARG A 239 -26.07 52.29 29.85
CA ARG A 239 -26.42 53.62 29.28
C ARG A 239 -25.21 54.49 28.93
N ASP A 240 -24.03 54.16 29.45
CA ASP A 240 -22.79 54.90 29.21
C ASP A 240 -22.05 54.47 27.93
N GLY A 241 -22.64 53.58 27.14
CA GLY A 241 -22.04 53.06 25.91
C GLY A 241 -21.09 51.87 26.13
N SER A 242 -20.93 51.42 27.38
CA SER A 242 -20.22 50.17 27.68
C SER A 242 -21.16 48.96 27.58
N GLY A 243 -20.60 47.83 27.15
CA GLY A 243 -21.34 46.58 27.06
C GLY A 243 -20.42 45.37 27.10
N SER A 244 -21.00 44.23 27.44
CA SER A 244 -20.31 42.95 27.43
C SER A 244 -21.22 41.85 26.92
N TYR A 245 -20.65 40.97 26.11
CA TYR A 245 -21.31 39.78 25.62
C TYR A 245 -20.53 38.55 26.09
N THR A 246 -21.22 37.59 26.70
CA THR A 246 -20.68 36.29 27.08
C THR A 246 -21.41 35.21 26.29
N ASP A 247 -20.65 34.42 25.53
CA ASP A 247 -21.18 33.29 24.78
C ASP A 247 -21.55 32.10 25.69
N GLN A 248 -22.15 31.06 25.10
CA GLN A 248 -22.56 29.83 25.80
C GLN A 248 -21.39 29.04 26.44
N PHE A 249 -20.14 29.40 26.09
CA PHE A 249 -18.91 28.77 26.58
C PHE A 249 -18.19 29.64 27.63
N GLY A 250 -18.78 30.77 28.04
CA GLY A 250 -18.23 31.63 29.08
C GLY A 250 -17.15 32.61 28.60
N ARG A 251 -16.97 32.80 27.28
CA ARG A 251 -16.02 33.79 26.73
C ARG A 251 -16.66 35.17 26.68
N THR A 252 -16.07 36.13 27.39
CA THR A 252 -16.60 37.49 27.50
C THR A 252 -15.82 38.48 26.63
N THR A 253 -16.53 39.19 25.76
CA THR A 253 -15.99 40.35 25.01
C THR A 253 -16.61 41.63 25.55
N SER A 254 -15.77 42.61 25.89
CA SER A 254 -16.19 43.95 26.32
C SER A 254 -15.76 45.05 25.35
N TRP A 255 -16.58 46.09 25.25
CA TRP A 255 -16.33 47.26 24.41
C TRP A 255 -16.67 48.57 25.12
N ASN A 256 -16.03 49.65 24.67
CA ASN A 256 -16.37 51.03 25.02
C ASN A 256 -16.61 51.85 23.76
N GLU A 257 -17.69 52.62 23.73
CA GLU A 257 -18.01 53.56 22.66
C GLU A 257 -17.80 55.02 23.12
N GLU A 258 -16.98 55.77 22.39
CA GLU A 258 -16.77 57.20 22.59
C GLU A 258 -17.34 57.99 21.41
N LYS A 259 -18.24 58.95 21.69
CA LYS A 259 -18.75 59.88 20.68
C LYS A 259 -17.99 61.20 20.72
N ASN A 260 -17.33 61.54 19.61
CA ASN A 260 -16.71 62.84 19.41
C ASN A 260 -17.71 63.83 18.80
N GLU A 261 -18.28 64.70 19.64
CA GLU A 261 -19.28 65.70 19.23
C GLU A 261 -18.74 66.75 18.23
N ALA A 262 -17.40 66.92 18.12
CA ALA A 262 -16.80 67.90 17.20
C ALA A 262 -16.66 67.36 15.77
N THR A 263 -16.51 66.05 15.60
CA THR A 263 -16.38 65.40 14.29
C THR A 263 -17.64 64.61 13.90
N GLY A 264 -18.60 64.46 14.81
CA GLY A 264 -19.77 63.59 14.60
C GLY A 264 -19.38 62.12 14.45
N CYS A 265 -18.23 61.72 14.99
CA CYS A 265 -17.72 60.35 14.86
C CYS A 265 -17.85 59.58 16.18
N THR A 266 -18.34 58.35 16.09
CA THR A 266 -18.37 57.40 17.20
C THR A 266 -17.25 56.39 17.00
N THR A 267 -16.38 56.25 18.00
CA THR A 267 -15.27 55.30 18.01
C THR A 267 -15.57 54.20 19.03
N ARG A 268 -15.69 52.96 18.56
CA ARG A 268 -15.77 51.77 19.40
C ARG A 268 -14.39 51.15 19.54
N THR A 269 -13.95 50.97 20.78
CA THR A 269 -12.70 50.29 21.14
C THR A 269 -13.04 48.98 21.84
N GLU A 270 -12.57 47.88 21.25
CA GLU A 270 -12.72 46.54 21.82
C GLU A 270 -11.49 46.18 22.67
N THR A 271 -11.67 45.28 23.63
CA THR A 271 -10.60 44.90 24.56
C THR A 271 -9.44 44.16 23.84
N SER A 272 -9.71 43.63 22.65
CA SER A 272 -8.73 43.03 21.72
C SER A 272 -7.79 44.04 21.04
N GLY A 273 -8.03 45.34 21.20
CA GLY A 273 -7.27 46.40 20.51
C GLY A 273 -7.82 46.77 19.14
N ALA A 274 -8.90 46.13 18.68
CA ALA A 274 -9.63 46.54 17.49
C ALA A 274 -10.35 47.88 17.70
N VAL A 275 -10.26 48.77 16.71
CA VAL A 275 -10.86 50.11 16.75
C VAL A 275 -11.72 50.33 15.52
N ASN A 276 -13.01 50.60 15.73
CA ASN A 276 -13.95 50.95 14.67
C ASN A 276 -14.43 52.38 14.86
N THR A 277 -14.25 53.24 13.86
CA THR A 277 -14.76 54.63 13.87
C THR A 277 -15.78 54.82 12.76
N TYR A 278 -16.94 55.38 13.09
CA TYR A 278 -18.01 55.70 12.14
C TYR A 278 -18.45 57.14 12.34
N CYS A 279 -18.55 57.90 11.25
CA CYS A 279 -18.91 59.32 11.29
C CYS A 279 -20.27 59.57 10.66
N ASP A 280 -20.96 60.60 11.14
CA ASP A 280 -22.27 61.03 10.65
C ASP A 280 -22.24 61.45 9.16
N ASP A 281 -21.06 61.77 8.61
CA ASP A 281 -20.85 62.07 7.18
C ASP A 281 -20.71 60.83 6.28
N GLY A 282 -20.84 59.62 6.85
CA GLY A 282 -20.73 58.34 6.16
C GLY A 282 -19.30 57.82 5.97
N SER A 283 -18.28 58.55 6.44
CA SER A 283 -16.91 58.05 6.51
C SER A 283 -16.73 57.06 7.66
N SER A 284 -15.85 56.08 7.48
CA SER A 284 -15.53 55.11 8.52
C SER A 284 -14.10 54.61 8.41
N SER A 285 -13.53 54.20 9.53
CA SER A 285 -12.23 53.51 9.56
C SER A 285 -12.30 52.30 10.47
N ARG A 286 -11.73 51.18 10.03
CA ARG A 286 -11.60 49.97 10.81
C ARG A 286 -10.13 49.62 10.95
N THR A 287 -9.66 49.49 12.17
CA THR A 287 -8.32 49.03 12.51
C THR A 287 -8.45 47.70 13.25
N ASP A 288 -7.79 46.66 12.73
CA ASP A 288 -7.74 45.35 13.38
C ASP A 288 -6.77 45.32 14.57
N GLU A 289 -6.71 44.19 15.27
CA GLU A 289 -5.84 43.94 16.42
C GLU A 289 -4.33 44.03 16.11
N PHE A 290 -3.96 44.00 14.83
CA PHE A 290 -2.57 44.10 14.35
C PHE A 290 -2.21 45.51 13.82
N GLY A 291 -3.12 46.48 13.92
CA GLY A 291 -2.90 47.87 13.50
C GLY A 291 -3.13 48.12 12.01
N LYS A 292 -3.68 47.16 11.26
CA LYS A 292 -3.98 47.35 9.83
C LYS A 292 -5.29 48.11 9.69
N THR A 293 -5.25 49.20 8.93
CA THR A 293 -6.38 50.14 8.83
C THR A 293 -6.99 50.15 7.44
N SER A 294 -8.30 49.94 7.37
CA SER A 294 -9.13 50.12 6.17
C SER A 294 -10.00 51.37 6.35
N VAL A 295 -10.09 52.22 5.32
CA VAL A 295 -10.76 53.53 5.39
C VAL A 295 -11.81 53.65 4.31
N THR A 296 -12.99 54.13 4.67
CA THR A 296 -14.04 54.53 3.73
C THR A 296 -14.21 56.04 3.76
N ARG A 297 -14.16 56.68 2.59
CA ARG A 297 -14.38 58.11 2.35
C ARG A 297 -15.48 58.33 1.32
N ILE A 298 -16.09 59.50 1.34
CA ILE A 298 -16.98 59.95 0.25
C ILE A 298 -16.22 61.02 -0.53
N ASP A 299 -16.11 60.87 -1.84
CA ASP A 299 -15.42 61.84 -2.71
C ASP A 299 -16.32 63.03 -3.11
N GLU A 300 -15.75 63.99 -3.84
CA GLU A 300 -16.46 65.20 -4.29
C GLU A 300 -17.65 64.90 -5.25
N ALA A 301 -17.69 63.70 -5.85
CA ALA A 301 -18.79 63.24 -6.71
C ALA A 301 -19.89 62.50 -5.92
N GLY A 302 -19.74 62.36 -4.60
CA GLY A 302 -20.65 61.60 -3.75
C GLY A 302 -20.45 60.08 -3.82
N CYS A 303 -19.34 59.62 -4.41
CA CYS A 303 -19.00 58.22 -4.49
C CYS A 303 -18.36 57.75 -3.19
N ARG A 304 -18.85 56.62 -2.66
CA ARG A 304 -18.28 55.96 -1.49
C ARG A 304 -17.06 55.16 -1.94
N VAL A 305 -15.88 55.53 -1.46
CA VAL A 305 -14.59 54.91 -1.77
C VAL A 305 -14.04 54.24 -0.52
N THR A 306 -13.85 52.93 -0.55
CA THR A 306 -13.22 52.14 0.51
C THR A 306 -11.82 51.72 0.04
N GLU A 307 -10.80 52.09 0.81
CA GLU A 307 -9.41 51.64 0.67
C GLU A 307 -9.12 50.62 1.78
N SER A 308 -8.78 49.40 1.39
CA SER A 308 -8.42 48.33 2.31
C SER A 308 -6.92 48.39 2.62
N HIS A 309 -6.51 47.81 3.76
CA HIS A 309 -5.11 47.79 4.18
C HIS A 309 -4.17 47.07 3.19
N ASP A 310 -4.69 46.20 2.34
CA ASP A 310 -3.95 45.39 1.36
C ASP A 310 -3.71 46.15 0.03
N GLY A 311 -4.11 47.42 -0.04
CA GLY A 311 -4.00 48.25 -1.25
C GLY A 311 -5.15 48.06 -2.23
N SER A 312 -6.13 47.19 -1.95
CA SER A 312 -7.36 47.10 -2.74
C SER A 312 -8.28 48.29 -2.47
N SER A 313 -9.04 48.72 -3.48
CA SER A 313 -9.99 49.83 -3.35
C SER A 313 -11.32 49.55 -4.04
N HIS A 314 -12.44 49.78 -3.38
CA HIS A 314 -13.78 49.72 -3.96
C HIS A 314 -14.41 51.10 -4.00
N SER A 315 -14.97 51.52 -5.13
CA SER A 315 -15.81 52.73 -5.22
C SER A 315 -17.22 52.40 -5.72
N ARG A 316 -18.22 53.09 -5.17
CA ARG A 316 -19.61 53.02 -5.64
C ARG A 316 -20.25 54.41 -5.61
N CYS A 317 -20.79 54.82 -6.74
CA CYS A 317 -21.38 56.13 -6.97
C CYS A 317 -22.92 56.07 -6.99
N PRO A 318 -23.61 57.18 -6.67
CA PRO A 318 -25.08 57.25 -6.71
C PRO A 318 -25.69 57.07 -8.10
N ASP A 319 -24.92 57.26 -9.17
CA ASP A 319 -25.35 57.06 -10.56
C ASP A 319 -25.29 55.59 -11.01
N GLY A 320 -25.02 54.66 -10.08
CA GLY A 320 -24.91 53.23 -10.35
C GLY A 320 -23.54 52.81 -10.89
N SER A 321 -22.58 53.74 -11.06
CA SER A 321 -21.22 53.40 -11.46
C SER A 321 -20.33 53.05 -10.26
N GLY A 322 -19.30 52.25 -10.47
CA GLY A 322 -18.33 51.92 -9.42
C GLY A 322 -17.06 51.27 -9.96
N THR A 323 -16.05 51.14 -9.10
CA THR A 323 -14.76 50.54 -9.43
C THR A 323 -14.31 49.53 -8.38
N ASN A 324 -13.59 48.50 -8.80
CA ASN A 324 -12.91 47.53 -7.94
C ASN A 324 -11.44 47.50 -8.36
N THR A 325 -10.52 47.85 -7.48
CA THR A 325 -9.08 47.72 -7.69
C THR A 325 -8.54 46.64 -6.77
N ASP A 326 -7.87 45.63 -7.32
CA ASP A 326 -7.21 44.58 -6.52
C ASP A 326 -5.92 45.10 -5.85
N HIS A 327 -5.33 44.30 -4.96
CA HIS A 327 -4.05 44.59 -4.30
C HIS A 327 -2.85 44.75 -5.26
N ARG A 328 -3.01 44.39 -6.54
CA ARG A 328 -2.00 44.53 -7.61
C ARG A 328 -2.24 45.76 -8.49
N GLY A 329 -3.21 46.61 -8.16
CA GLY A 329 -3.53 47.83 -8.88
C GLY A 329 -4.37 47.64 -10.15
N ARG A 330 -4.98 46.49 -10.37
CA ARG A 330 -5.87 46.25 -11.52
C ARG A 330 -7.27 46.75 -11.22
N THR A 331 -7.72 47.76 -11.96
CA THR A 331 -9.04 48.38 -11.79
C THR A 331 -10.06 47.83 -12.79
N GLN A 332 -11.16 47.26 -12.27
CA GLN A 332 -12.36 46.89 -13.01
C GLN A 332 -13.46 47.91 -12.72
N THR A 333 -14.18 48.38 -13.75
CA THR A 333 -15.30 49.32 -13.56
C THR A 333 -16.63 48.60 -13.78
N PHE A 334 -17.68 48.97 -13.08
CA PHE A 334 -19.03 48.44 -13.29
C PHE A 334 -20.08 49.56 -13.34
N THR A 335 -21.20 49.28 -14.01
CA THR A 335 -22.38 50.13 -14.07
C THR A 335 -23.62 49.30 -13.79
N GLU A 336 -24.50 49.84 -12.97
CA GLU A 336 -25.73 49.20 -12.56
C GLU A 336 -26.94 49.98 -13.09
N VAL A 337 -27.88 49.26 -13.70
CA VAL A 337 -29.11 49.81 -14.26
C VAL A 337 -30.29 49.04 -13.68
N VAL A 338 -31.24 49.75 -13.09
CA VAL A 338 -32.52 49.18 -12.62
C VAL A 338 -33.59 49.54 -13.63
N ASP A 339 -34.27 48.54 -14.17
CA ASP A 339 -35.43 48.73 -15.03
C ASP A 339 -36.70 48.88 -14.15
N PRO A 340 -37.34 50.07 -14.13
CA PRO A 340 -38.49 50.33 -13.29
C PRO A 340 -39.76 49.58 -13.71
N ASP A 341 -39.83 49.04 -14.94
CA ASP A 341 -41.02 48.33 -15.44
C ASP A 341 -40.97 46.83 -15.14
N SER A 342 -39.77 46.24 -15.07
CA SER A 342 -39.57 44.81 -14.78
C SER A 342 -39.08 44.52 -13.36
N GLY A 343 -38.67 45.54 -12.60
CA GLY A 343 -38.01 45.35 -11.30
C GLY A 343 -36.61 44.73 -11.42
N CYS A 344 -36.10 44.53 -12.64
CA CYS A 344 -34.85 43.83 -12.88
C CYS A 344 -33.64 44.77 -12.73
N ARG A 345 -32.71 44.40 -11.85
CA ARG A 345 -31.42 45.05 -11.65
C ARG A 345 -30.36 44.37 -12.50
N THR A 346 -29.73 45.12 -13.42
CA THR A 346 -28.63 44.64 -14.29
C THR A 346 -27.31 45.32 -13.93
N THR A 347 -26.28 44.53 -13.64
CA THR A 347 -24.91 45.00 -13.37
C THR A 347 -24.00 44.61 -14.53
N THR A 348 -23.42 45.59 -15.23
CA THR A 348 -22.47 45.39 -16.33
C THR A 348 -21.06 45.73 -15.88
N ARG A 349 -20.08 44.85 -16.13
CA ARG A 349 -18.66 45.05 -15.78
C ARG A 349 -17.83 45.40 -17.02
N SER A 350 -16.65 45.98 -16.81
CA SER A 350 -15.74 46.44 -17.89
C SER A 350 -15.17 45.31 -18.75
N ASP A 351 -15.26 44.06 -18.30
CA ASP A 351 -14.91 42.86 -19.07
C ASP A 351 -16.05 42.36 -19.97
N GLY A 352 -17.20 43.05 -19.97
CA GLY A 352 -18.38 42.70 -20.75
C GLY A 352 -19.35 41.74 -20.05
N SER A 353 -19.02 41.24 -18.85
CA SER A 353 -19.94 40.37 -18.09
C SER A 353 -21.14 41.17 -17.54
N GLN A 354 -22.29 40.51 -17.47
CA GLN A 354 -23.55 41.08 -16.99
C GLN A 354 -24.24 40.16 -15.98
N ASP A 355 -24.81 40.72 -14.91
CA ASP A 355 -25.63 40.01 -13.92
C ASP A 355 -26.99 40.70 -13.83
N MET A 356 -28.09 39.96 -14.02
CA MET A 356 -29.45 40.48 -13.95
C MET A 356 -30.25 39.71 -12.88
N ARG A 357 -30.93 40.43 -12.00
CA ARG A 357 -31.83 39.85 -10.99
C ARG A 357 -33.15 40.59 -10.96
N CYS A 358 -34.25 39.85 -10.96
CA CYS A 358 -35.60 40.40 -10.99
C CYS A 358 -36.37 40.03 -9.71
N ASP A 359 -37.37 40.86 -9.37
CA ASP A 359 -38.20 40.67 -8.18
C ASP A 359 -39.16 39.47 -8.29
N ASP A 360 -39.35 38.91 -9.50
CA ASP A 360 -40.15 37.72 -9.76
C ASP A 360 -39.40 36.40 -9.53
N GLY A 361 -38.19 36.46 -8.96
CA GLY A 361 -37.33 35.32 -8.70
C GLY A 361 -36.54 34.84 -9.93
N SER A 362 -36.67 35.51 -11.09
CA SER A 362 -35.84 35.21 -12.26
C SER A 362 -34.51 35.97 -12.23
N GLY A 363 -33.46 35.33 -12.74
CA GLY A 363 -32.17 35.97 -12.91
C GLY A 363 -31.35 35.39 -14.05
N SER A 364 -30.38 36.16 -14.53
CA SER A 364 -29.46 35.72 -15.58
C SER A 364 -28.04 36.21 -15.34
N TRP A 365 -27.07 35.40 -15.72
CA TRP A 365 -25.65 35.76 -15.67
C TRP A 365 -25.02 35.54 -17.05
N THR A 366 -24.43 36.61 -17.59
CA THR A 366 -23.72 36.61 -18.86
C THR A 366 -22.22 36.78 -18.63
N ASP A 367 -21.41 35.87 -19.13
CA ASP A 367 -19.95 35.97 -19.03
C ASP A 367 -19.35 37.00 -20.01
N SER A 368 -18.02 37.22 -19.92
CA SER A 368 -17.27 38.12 -20.81
C SER A 368 -17.27 37.70 -22.29
N TYR A 369 -17.75 36.50 -22.61
CA TYR A 369 -17.88 35.94 -23.96
C TYR A 369 -19.32 35.95 -24.48
N GLY A 370 -20.28 36.47 -23.70
CA GLY A 370 -21.69 36.57 -24.06
C GLY A 370 -22.54 35.33 -23.80
N ARG A 371 -22.02 34.32 -23.07
CA ARG A 371 -22.78 33.12 -22.69
C ARG A 371 -23.66 33.42 -21.49
N THR A 372 -24.97 33.21 -21.61
CA THR A 372 -25.96 33.56 -20.59
C THR A 372 -26.52 32.30 -19.92
N ARG A 373 -26.56 32.28 -18.59
CA ARG A 373 -27.21 31.25 -17.76
C ARG A 373 -28.42 31.86 -17.07
N ASN A 374 -29.59 31.23 -17.18
CA ASN A 374 -30.84 31.70 -16.58
C ASN A 374 -31.27 30.76 -15.45
N TRP A 375 -31.91 31.33 -14.42
CA TRP A 375 -32.51 30.57 -13.33
C TRP A 375 -33.85 31.18 -12.90
N THR A 376 -34.68 30.36 -12.25
CA THR A 376 -35.91 30.77 -11.59
C THR A 376 -35.93 30.28 -10.14
N GLU A 377 -36.39 31.13 -9.24
CA GLU A 377 -36.46 30.88 -7.80
C GLU A 377 -37.92 31.06 -7.31
N VAL A 378 -38.46 30.04 -6.63
CA VAL A 378 -39.84 30.02 -6.14
C VAL A 378 -39.87 29.63 -4.67
N ILE A 379 -40.69 30.28 -3.86
CA ILE A 379 -40.91 29.91 -2.45
C ILE A 379 -42.17 29.02 -2.39
N ASP A 380 -42.03 27.81 -1.84
CA ASP A 380 -43.14 26.92 -1.56
C ASP A 380 -43.94 27.44 -0.34
N PRO A 381 -45.24 27.72 -0.48
CA PRO A 381 -46.04 28.37 0.56
C PRO A 381 -46.42 27.44 1.73
N ASP A 382 -46.32 26.12 1.57
CA ASP A 382 -46.70 25.14 2.60
C ASP A 382 -45.50 24.74 3.47
N SER A 383 -44.31 24.70 2.87
CA SER A 383 -43.06 24.29 3.54
C SER A 383 -42.09 25.45 3.83
N GLY A 384 -42.33 26.64 3.25
CA GLY A 384 -41.42 27.78 3.34
C GLY A 384 -40.11 27.59 2.59
N CYS A 385 -39.97 26.51 1.83
CA CYS A 385 -38.73 26.16 1.14
C CYS A 385 -38.53 27.00 -0.12
N THR A 386 -37.31 27.46 -0.34
CA THR A 386 -36.91 28.17 -1.56
C THR A 386 -36.36 27.17 -2.58
N ILE A 387 -37.00 27.11 -3.75
CA ILE A 387 -36.69 26.18 -4.84
C ILE A 387 -36.08 26.98 -6.00
N ARG A 388 -34.79 26.79 -6.26
CA ARG A 388 -34.12 27.35 -7.45
C ARG A 388 -33.97 26.26 -8.51
N THR A 389 -34.36 26.58 -9.74
CA THR A 389 -34.23 25.69 -10.90
C THR A 389 -33.44 26.39 -12.00
N ASN A 390 -32.39 25.74 -12.48
CA ASN A 390 -31.58 26.18 -13.62
C ASN A 390 -32.14 25.60 -14.93
N GLU A 391 -31.81 26.23 -16.06
CA GLU A 391 -32.27 25.83 -17.40
C GLU A 391 -31.81 24.41 -17.83
N ASP A 392 -30.73 23.90 -17.21
CA ASP A 392 -30.17 22.56 -17.42
C ASP A 392 -30.82 21.46 -16.56
N GLY A 393 -31.85 21.81 -15.75
CA GLY A 393 -32.54 20.88 -14.86
C GLY A 393 -31.88 20.67 -13.50
N SER A 394 -30.70 21.25 -13.27
CA SER A 394 -30.10 21.31 -11.94
C SER A 394 -30.87 22.29 -11.04
N GLY A 395 -30.91 22.03 -9.74
CA GLY A 395 -31.70 22.83 -8.81
C GLY A 395 -31.31 22.64 -7.36
N GLU A 396 -31.78 23.55 -6.51
CA GLU A 396 -31.57 23.51 -5.07
C GLU A 396 -32.88 23.86 -4.36
N VAL A 397 -33.22 23.10 -3.33
CA VAL A 397 -34.31 23.39 -2.40
C VAL A 397 -33.68 23.70 -1.05
N ARG A 398 -33.98 24.87 -0.49
CA ARG A 398 -33.53 25.27 0.84
C ARG A 398 -34.73 25.49 1.75
N CYS A 399 -34.86 24.71 2.81
CA CYS A 399 -35.95 24.83 3.76
C CYS A 399 -35.51 25.50 5.07
N PRO A 400 -36.41 26.23 5.75
CA PRO A 400 -36.10 26.90 7.02
C PRO A 400 -35.81 25.94 8.18
N ASP A 401 -36.27 24.69 8.10
CA ASP A 401 -36.04 23.61 9.08
C ASP A 401 -34.64 22.97 8.97
N GLY A 402 -33.75 23.59 8.19
CA GLY A 402 -32.41 23.07 7.93
C GLY A 402 -32.38 21.96 6.89
N THR A 403 -33.53 21.55 6.33
CA THR A 403 -33.55 20.56 5.25
C THR A 403 -33.18 21.22 3.92
N ASN A 404 -32.06 20.81 3.32
CA ASN A 404 -31.67 21.31 2.00
C ASN A 404 -31.46 20.16 1.05
N THR A 405 -32.00 20.24 -0.16
CA THR A 405 -31.74 19.27 -1.22
C THR A 405 -31.08 19.94 -2.41
N ARG A 406 -30.10 19.28 -3.02
CA ARG A 406 -29.43 19.74 -4.23
C ARG A 406 -29.53 18.65 -5.29
N THR A 407 -29.96 19.05 -6.49
CA THR A 407 -30.14 18.20 -7.65
C THR A 407 -29.19 18.65 -8.75
N ASP A 408 -28.39 17.74 -9.29
CA ASP A 408 -27.53 18.05 -10.43
C ASP A 408 -28.28 17.95 -11.78
N ASP A 409 -27.57 18.25 -12.87
CA ASP A 409 -28.06 18.18 -14.26
C ASP A 409 -28.42 16.76 -14.73
N LYS A 410 -28.07 15.74 -13.94
CA LYS A 410 -28.40 14.32 -14.16
C LYS A 410 -29.50 13.79 -13.23
N GLY A 411 -30.09 14.65 -12.39
CA GLY A 411 -31.19 14.30 -11.48
C GLY A 411 -30.76 13.58 -10.19
N ARG A 412 -29.47 13.57 -9.85
CA ARG A 412 -28.97 12.99 -8.59
C ARG A 412 -29.19 13.99 -7.46
N THR A 413 -29.68 13.50 -6.32
CA THR A 413 -30.07 14.33 -5.17
C THR A 413 -29.16 14.09 -3.98
N SER A 414 -28.70 15.17 -3.35
CA SER A 414 -28.08 15.15 -2.01
C SER A 414 -28.98 15.92 -1.05
N SER A 415 -29.17 15.43 0.17
CA SER A 415 -30.02 16.07 1.18
C SER A 415 -29.25 16.37 2.46
N SER A 416 -29.62 17.43 3.17
CA SER A 416 -29.23 17.68 4.55
C SER A 416 -30.49 17.76 5.40
N THR A 417 -30.45 17.30 6.65
CA THR A 417 -31.56 17.28 7.58
C THR A 417 -31.06 17.64 8.97
N TYR A 418 -31.72 18.54 9.67
CA TYR A 418 -31.41 18.88 11.07
C TYR A 418 -32.41 18.19 12.00
N ASP A 419 -31.91 17.58 13.07
CA ASP A 419 -32.69 16.90 14.11
C ASP A 419 -32.62 17.73 15.40
N GLU A 420 -33.75 18.32 15.80
CA GLU A 420 -33.87 19.18 16.98
C GLU A 420 -33.71 18.43 18.31
N ASP A 421 -34.03 17.13 18.36
CA ASP A 421 -33.97 16.31 19.59
C ASP A 421 -32.53 15.92 19.95
N SER A 422 -31.69 15.70 18.94
CA SER A 422 -30.28 15.34 19.09
C SER A 422 -29.33 16.54 18.91
N GLY A 423 -29.82 17.67 18.39
CA GLY A 423 -28.99 18.83 18.05
C GLY A 423 -28.00 18.52 16.92
N CYS A 424 -28.33 17.55 16.06
CA CYS A 424 -27.45 17.02 15.03
C CYS A 424 -27.96 17.33 13.62
N THR A 425 -27.05 17.73 12.73
CA THR A 425 -27.29 17.89 11.28
C THR A 425 -26.75 16.67 10.56
N SER A 426 -27.54 16.01 9.71
CA SER A 426 -27.12 14.89 8.87
C SER A 426 -27.18 15.25 7.38
N GLU A 427 -26.08 15.08 6.64
CA GLU A 427 -25.99 15.23 5.19
C GLU A 427 -25.92 13.85 4.54
N THR A 428 -26.85 13.54 3.64
CA THR A 428 -26.81 12.38 2.74
C THR A 428 -26.30 12.82 1.37
N ARG A 429 -25.17 12.28 0.93
CA ARG A 429 -24.58 12.56 -0.38
C ARG A 429 -25.18 11.66 -1.47
N TYR A 430 -24.85 11.99 -2.73
CA TYR A 430 -25.37 11.31 -3.92
C TYR A 430 -25.01 9.82 -4.01
N ASP A 431 -24.01 9.37 -3.26
CA ASP A 431 -23.53 7.99 -3.19
C ASP A 431 -24.16 7.19 -2.03
N GLY A 432 -25.03 7.80 -1.22
CA GLY A 432 -25.66 7.17 -0.06
C GLY A 432 -24.86 7.32 1.25
N SER A 433 -23.68 7.96 1.23
CA SER A 433 -22.96 8.27 2.46
C SER A 433 -23.68 9.33 3.29
N VAL A 434 -23.66 9.18 4.62
CA VAL A 434 -24.31 10.07 5.59
C VAL A 434 -23.27 10.69 6.51
N SER A 435 -23.19 12.01 6.61
CA SER A 435 -22.33 12.71 7.57
C SER A 435 -23.20 13.45 8.58
N THR A 436 -23.07 13.14 9.86
CA THR A 436 -23.81 13.74 10.98
C THR A 436 -22.89 14.61 11.82
N TRP A 437 -23.31 15.82 12.19
CA TRP A 437 -22.58 16.75 13.05
C TRP A 437 -23.49 17.27 14.15
N CYS A 438 -23.08 17.12 15.40
CA CYS A 438 -23.86 17.46 16.58
C CYS A 438 -23.29 18.69 17.31
N GLY A 439 -24.15 19.43 18.00
CA GLY A 439 -23.78 20.65 18.74
C GLY A 439 -22.83 20.44 19.92
N ASP A 440 -22.63 19.20 20.36
CA ASP A 440 -21.65 18.79 21.38
C ASP A 440 -20.24 18.53 20.82
N GLY A 441 -20.04 18.77 19.52
CA GLY A 441 -18.78 18.51 18.82
C GLY A 441 -18.66 17.09 18.27
N THR A 442 -19.68 16.25 18.45
CA THR A 442 -19.69 14.88 17.92
C THR A 442 -19.91 14.91 16.42
N THR A 443 -19.09 14.21 15.64
CA THR A 443 -19.29 14.03 14.19
C THR A 443 -19.30 12.56 13.84
N THR A 444 -20.26 12.08 13.06
CA THR A 444 -20.34 10.67 12.63
C THR A 444 -20.45 10.61 11.12
N THR A 445 -19.56 9.90 10.45
CA THR A 445 -19.60 9.68 9.01
C THR A 445 -19.87 8.22 8.73
N VAL A 446 -20.93 7.93 7.99
CA VAL A 446 -21.32 6.60 7.51
C VAL A 446 -21.10 6.56 5.99
N ASP A 447 -20.29 5.64 5.51
CA ASP A 447 -20.10 5.46 4.06
C ASP A 447 -21.32 4.77 3.40
N ALA A 448 -21.29 4.64 2.07
CA ALA A 448 -22.35 3.97 1.30
C ALA A 448 -22.54 2.47 1.65
N HIS A 449 -21.59 1.87 2.37
CA HIS A 449 -21.58 0.46 2.78
C HIS A 449 -21.99 0.26 4.25
N GLY A 450 -22.25 1.33 5.00
CA GLY A 450 -22.69 1.30 6.40
C GLY A 450 -21.55 1.36 7.42
N ASN A 451 -20.32 1.63 7.01
CA ASN A 451 -19.17 1.76 7.91
C ASN A 451 -19.18 3.15 8.56
N SER A 452 -19.14 3.23 9.90
CA SER A 452 -19.24 4.48 10.65
C SER A 452 -17.93 4.90 11.31
N SER A 453 -17.47 6.13 11.05
CA SER A 453 -16.40 6.81 11.81
C SER A 453 -17.01 7.91 12.69
N THR A 454 -16.67 7.97 13.97
CA THR A 454 -17.21 8.92 14.95
C THR A 454 -16.11 9.74 15.62
N THR A 455 -16.19 11.06 15.58
CA THR A 455 -15.37 12.00 16.36
C THR A 455 -16.14 12.48 17.57
N LEU A 456 -15.55 12.39 18.76
CA LEU A 456 -16.05 12.92 20.03
C LEU A 456 -15.16 14.08 20.48
N TYR A 457 -15.73 15.17 20.96
CA TYR A 457 -14.97 16.27 21.56
C TYR A 457 -15.09 16.21 23.10
N ASP A 458 -13.96 16.16 23.79
CA ASP A 458 -13.89 16.26 25.24
C ASP A 458 -13.58 17.72 25.66
N PRO A 459 -14.55 18.44 26.24
CA PRO A 459 -14.36 19.82 26.68
C PRO A 459 -13.47 19.97 27.93
N GLU A 460 -13.22 18.91 28.72
CA GLU A 460 -12.33 18.98 29.88
C GLU A 460 -10.85 18.94 29.48
N THR A 461 -10.52 18.20 28.42
CA THR A 461 -9.14 18.10 27.91
C THR A 461 -8.89 18.97 26.69
N SER A 462 -9.93 19.61 26.13
CA SER A 462 -9.87 20.32 24.85
C SER A 462 -9.30 19.44 23.74
N CYS A 463 -9.69 18.16 23.71
CA CYS A 463 -9.23 17.18 22.75
C CYS A 463 -10.40 16.55 22.00
N SER A 464 -10.28 16.37 20.68
CA SER A 464 -11.19 15.56 19.88
C SER A 464 -10.60 14.17 19.68
N THR A 465 -11.41 13.11 19.81
CA THR A 465 -11.04 11.72 19.53
C THR A 465 -11.91 11.18 18.41
N THR A 466 -11.31 10.84 17.28
CA THR A 466 -11.96 10.20 16.13
C THR A 466 -11.74 8.70 16.20
N GLU A 467 -12.81 7.92 16.28
CA GLU A 467 -12.81 6.47 16.02
C GLU A 467 -13.21 6.25 14.56
N GLU A 468 -12.32 5.63 13.79
CA GLU A 468 -12.57 5.28 12.40
C GLU A 468 -13.31 3.94 12.33
N ALA A 469 -14.07 3.73 11.25
CA ALA A 469 -14.78 2.46 11.02
C ALA A 469 -13.86 1.22 10.95
N THR A 470 -12.56 1.43 10.76
CA THR A 470 -11.53 0.38 10.77
C THR A 470 -11.10 -0.05 12.18
N GLY A 471 -11.60 0.60 13.23
CA GLY A 471 -11.17 0.40 14.62
C GLY A 471 -9.93 1.22 15.01
N ALA A 472 -9.38 2.04 14.11
CA ALA A 472 -8.35 3.01 14.45
C ALA A 472 -8.94 4.18 15.25
N SER A 473 -8.18 4.77 16.18
CA SER A 473 -8.61 6.00 16.87
C SER A 473 -7.54 7.09 16.84
N HIS A 474 -7.93 8.36 16.70
CA HIS A 474 -7.02 9.50 16.64
C HIS A 474 -7.50 10.60 17.58
N THR A 475 -6.70 10.96 18.59
CA THR A 475 -6.96 12.07 19.49
C THR A 475 -6.11 13.29 19.12
N TRP A 476 -6.72 14.46 19.03
CA TRP A 476 -6.08 15.75 18.74
C TRP A 476 -6.50 16.79 19.76
N CYS A 477 -5.52 17.44 20.40
CA CYS A 477 -5.76 18.47 21.40
C CYS A 477 -5.40 19.86 20.85
N GLU A 478 -6.03 20.92 21.38
CA GLU A 478 -5.80 22.31 20.93
C GLU A 478 -4.37 22.83 21.18
N ASP A 479 -3.65 22.24 22.15
CA ASP A 479 -2.22 22.49 22.37
C ASP A 479 -1.33 21.86 21.27
N GLY A 480 -1.93 21.10 20.35
CA GLY A 480 -1.29 20.39 19.26
C GLY A 480 -0.67 19.05 19.66
N SER A 481 -0.88 18.60 20.90
CA SER A 481 -0.63 17.23 21.38
C SER A 481 -1.70 16.27 20.84
N GLY A 482 -1.44 14.97 20.85
CA GLY A 482 -2.39 13.99 20.36
C GLY A 482 -1.94 12.55 20.47
N SER A 483 -2.81 11.63 20.07
CA SER A 483 -2.51 10.21 19.97
C SER A 483 -3.15 9.60 18.74
N ARG A 484 -2.55 8.53 18.21
CA ARG A 484 -3.14 7.65 17.22
C ARG A 484 -3.07 6.22 17.74
N THR A 485 -4.15 5.48 17.59
CA THR A 485 -4.28 4.07 17.90
C THR A 485 -4.60 3.37 16.61
N ASP A 486 -3.75 2.44 16.21
CA ASP A 486 -3.93 1.67 14.99
C ASP A 486 -5.11 0.68 15.19
N PRO A 487 -5.68 0.09 14.11
CA PRO A 487 -6.69 -0.98 14.23
C PRO A 487 -6.27 -2.18 15.09
N ASN A 488 -4.96 -2.37 15.29
CA ASN A 488 -4.37 -3.41 16.12
C ASN A 488 -4.17 -2.99 17.59
N GLY A 489 -4.66 -1.82 18.00
CA GLY A 489 -4.56 -1.30 19.38
C GLY A 489 -3.21 -0.68 19.76
N GLN A 490 -2.30 -0.51 18.80
CA GLN A 490 -0.99 0.12 19.06
C GLN A 490 -1.13 1.64 19.16
N VAL A 491 -0.72 2.22 20.28
CA VAL A 491 -0.87 3.66 20.55
C VAL A 491 0.44 4.40 20.31
N HIS A 492 0.40 5.40 19.43
CA HIS A 492 1.44 6.41 19.24
C HIS A 492 0.95 7.75 19.76
N THR A 493 1.59 8.31 20.77
CA THR A 493 1.29 9.65 21.30
C THR A 493 2.32 10.69 20.86
N TRP A 494 1.95 11.97 20.84
CA TRP A 494 2.88 13.09 20.72
C TRP A 494 2.43 14.26 21.61
N THR A 495 3.40 15.05 22.06
CA THR A 495 3.20 16.25 22.86
C THR A 495 3.82 17.45 22.16
N LYS A 496 3.19 18.62 22.23
CA LYS A 496 3.76 19.87 21.73
C LYS A 496 3.93 20.88 22.87
N ASP A 497 5.13 21.41 23.00
CA ASP A 497 5.49 22.45 23.96
C ASP A 497 5.92 23.71 23.21
N TYR A 498 5.26 24.84 23.47
CA TYR A 498 5.68 26.14 22.96
C TYR A 498 6.51 26.89 24.00
N ASP A 499 7.73 27.23 23.65
CA ASP A 499 8.61 28.08 24.45
C ASP A 499 8.50 29.53 23.99
N ALA A 500 7.78 30.34 24.78
CA ALA A 500 7.59 31.77 24.54
C ALA A 500 8.86 32.63 24.69
N GLU A 501 9.93 32.10 25.31
CA GLU A 501 11.21 32.80 25.48
C GLU A 501 12.10 32.63 24.25
N THR A 502 12.04 31.47 23.58
CA THR A 502 12.80 31.20 22.35
C THR A 502 11.97 31.35 21.08
N GLY A 503 10.65 31.46 21.17
CA GLY A 503 9.74 31.46 20.01
C GLY A 503 9.77 30.14 19.25
N CYS A 504 10.02 29.02 19.96
CA CYS A 504 10.18 27.70 19.36
C CYS A 504 9.10 26.75 19.86
N THR A 505 8.56 25.94 18.94
CA THR A 505 7.65 24.85 19.25
C THR A 505 8.39 23.53 19.18
N THR A 506 8.36 22.74 20.25
CA THR A 506 8.96 21.42 20.34
C THR A 506 7.87 20.35 20.36
N ARG A 507 7.87 19.45 19.37
CA ARG A 507 7.01 18.28 19.28
C ARG A 507 7.80 17.02 19.67
N THR A 508 7.36 16.33 20.72
CA THR A 508 7.95 15.08 21.20
C THR A 508 7.04 13.91 20.89
N GLU A 509 7.55 12.93 20.15
CA GLU A 509 6.86 11.70 19.77
C GLU A 509 7.08 10.60 20.83
N SER A 510 6.10 9.70 20.98
CA SER A 510 6.19 8.46 21.79
C SER A 510 7.35 7.54 21.41
N SER A 511 7.86 7.66 20.18
CA SER A 511 9.07 6.99 19.71
C SER A 511 10.37 7.57 20.26
N GLY A 512 10.31 8.68 21.00
CA GLY A 512 11.46 9.43 21.51
C GLY A 512 12.04 10.44 20.51
N SER A 513 11.43 10.61 19.34
CA SER A 513 11.84 11.63 18.35
C SER A 513 11.36 13.01 18.78
N VAL A 514 12.18 14.05 18.57
CA VAL A 514 11.89 15.43 18.97
C VAL A 514 12.06 16.38 17.79
N HIS A 515 11.02 17.10 17.40
CA HIS A 515 11.04 18.10 16.34
C HIS A 515 10.90 19.49 16.95
N THR A 516 11.81 20.43 16.65
CA THR A 516 11.77 21.81 17.15
C THR A 516 11.78 22.77 15.98
N GLU A 517 10.84 23.72 15.96
CA GLU A 517 10.70 24.73 14.92
C GLU A 517 10.52 26.10 15.54
N CYS A 518 11.28 27.09 15.08
CA CYS A 518 11.32 28.43 15.64
C CYS A 518 10.81 29.47 14.64
N GLU A 519 10.23 30.55 15.15
CA GLU A 519 9.67 31.65 14.34
C GLU A 519 10.73 32.41 13.51
N ASP A 520 12.03 32.25 13.82
CA ASP A 520 13.15 32.83 13.06
C ASP A 520 13.59 31.96 11.86
N GLY A 521 12.82 30.90 11.57
CA GLY A 521 13.10 29.96 10.48
C GLY A 521 14.20 28.94 10.81
N THR A 522 14.72 28.93 12.05
CA THR A 522 15.62 27.88 12.52
C THR A 522 14.85 26.71 13.13
N GLY A 523 15.47 25.53 13.15
CA GLY A 523 14.87 24.39 13.82
C GLY A 523 15.77 23.16 13.80
N SER A 524 15.32 22.13 14.48
CA SER A 524 16.06 20.87 14.62
C SER A 524 15.15 19.67 14.76
N TRP A 525 15.53 18.56 14.15
CA TRP A 525 14.90 17.27 14.32
C TRP A 525 15.88 16.30 14.98
N VAL A 526 15.43 15.60 16.01
CA VAL A 526 16.16 14.56 16.73
C VAL A 526 15.44 13.24 16.52
N ASP A 527 16.12 12.25 15.93
CA ASP A 527 15.56 10.92 15.74
C ASP A 527 15.46 10.14 17.07
N SER A 528 14.75 9.01 17.06
CA SER A 528 14.61 8.09 18.22
C SER A 528 15.94 7.49 18.72
N ARG A 529 17.04 7.70 18.01
CA ARG A 529 18.41 7.28 18.36
C ARG A 529 19.29 8.46 18.81
N GLY A 530 18.72 9.67 18.92
CA GLY A 530 19.40 10.89 19.38
C GLY A 530 20.21 11.63 18.32
N ARG A 531 20.07 11.33 17.03
CA ARG A 531 20.75 12.04 15.93
C ARG A 531 20.00 13.34 15.61
N THR A 532 20.71 14.46 15.69
CA THR A 532 20.15 15.80 15.43
C THR A 532 20.48 16.28 14.02
N THR A 533 19.45 16.68 13.26
CA THR A 533 19.55 17.46 12.02
C THR A 533 19.04 18.87 12.31
N SER A 534 19.79 19.91 11.99
CA SER A 534 19.38 21.31 12.20
C SER A 534 19.39 22.09 10.89
N TRP A 535 18.59 23.14 10.80
CA TRP A 535 18.57 24.05 9.65
C TRP A 535 18.75 25.51 10.08
N SER A 536 19.42 26.29 9.23
CA SER A 536 19.66 27.71 9.45
C SER A 536 18.44 28.56 9.09
N GLY A 537 18.40 29.80 9.60
CA GLY A 537 17.41 30.78 9.16
C GLY A 537 17.52 31.07 7.66
N GLU A 538 16.39 31.47 7.08
CA GLU A 538 16.27 31.79 5.66
C GLU A 538 17.12 33.02 5.28
N VAL A 539 17.97 32.90 4.25
CA VAL A 539 18.82 34.00 3.77
C VAL A 539 18.27 34.51 2.45
N TYR A 540 17.75 35.74 2.46
CA TYR A 540 17.30 36.43 1.25
C TYR A 540 18.46 37.12 0.53
N ASP A 541 18.64 36.80 -0.74
CA ASP A 541 19.57 37.46 -1.65
C ASP A 541 18.81 38.43 -2.58
N ALA A 542 18.98 39.73 -2.32
CA ALA A 542 18.36 40.80 -3.07
C ALA A 542 18.88 40.96 -4.51
N GLU A 543 20.02 40.34 -4.87
CA GLU A 543 20.58 40.40 -6.22
C GLU A 543 19.98 39.31 -7.14
N THR A 544 19.63 38.16 -6.56
CA THR A 544 18.98 37.05 -7.28
C THR A 544 17.46 36.99 -7.07
N GLY A 545 16.93 37.70 -6.07
CA GLY A 545 15.51 37.64 -5.70
C GLY A 545 15.13 36.27 -5.10
N CYS A 546 16.09 35.57 -4.51
CA CYS A 546 15.95 34.21 -4.02
C CYS A 546 16.23 34.11 -2.53
N THR A 547 15.47 33.28 -1.84
CA THR A 547 15.64 32.92 -0.44
C THR A 547 16.23 31.52 -0.36
N THR A 548 17.37 31.36 0.33
CA THR A 548 18.06 30.07 0.49
C THR A 548 18.09 29.63 1.96
N GLN A 549 17.81 28.36 2.21
CA GLN A 549 17.95 27.69 3.52
C GLN A 549 19.03 26.60 3.42
N GLN A 550 19.87 26.48 4.47
CA GLN A 550 20.96 25.50 4.53
C GLN A 550 20.70 24.51 5.67
N HIS A 551 20.92 23.23 5.40
CA HIS A 551 20.80 22.15 6.37
C HIS A 551 22.20 21.71 6.84
N THR A 552 22.32 21.28 8.10
CA THR A 552 23.61 20.86 8.68
C THR A 552 24.17 19.57 8.09
N ASP A 553 23.35 18.79 7.39
CA ASP A 553 23.73 17.57 6.67
C ASP A 553 24.31 17.85 5.27
N GLY A 554 24.35 19.11 4.84
CA GLY A 554 24.86 19.54 3.54
C GLY A 554 23.80 19.75 2.47
N GLY A 555 22.51 19.55 2.79
CA GLY A 555 21.41 19.91 1.89
C GLY A 555 21.11 21.42 1.88
N SER A 556 20.44 21.91 0.83
CA SER A 556 19.95 23.29 0.75
C SER A 556 18.69 23.41 -0.10
N SER A 557 17.77 24.28 0.28
CA SER A 557 16.61 24.67 -0.52
C SER A 557 16.68 26.15 -0.91
N THR A 558 16.21 26.51 -2.10
CA THR A 558 16.17 27.89 -2.60
C THR A 558 14.87 28.17 -3.32
N ASN A 559 14.17 29.24 -2.96
CA ASN A 559 12.92 29.68 -3.57
C ASN A 559 13.06 31.12 -4.08
N CYS A 560 12.66 31.38 -5.32
CA CYS A 560 12.82 32.69 -5.97
C CYS A 560 11.46 33.36 -6.22
N GLU A 561 11.45 34.70 -6.26
CA GLU A 561 10.26 35.51 -6.49
C GLU A 561 9.63 35.33 -7.88
N ASP A 562 10.41 34.85 -8.85
CA ASP A 562 9.94 34.52 -10.21
C ASP A 562 9.17 33.18 -10.28
N GLY A 563 9.05 32.47 -9.16
CA GLY A 563 8.41 31.15 -9.06
C GLY A 563 9.36 29.97 -9.23
N SER A 564 10.65 30.22 -9.53
CA SER A 564 11.66 29.17 -9.62
C SER A 564 12.01 28.63 -8.24
N ARG A 565 12.21 27.32 -8.13
CA ARG A 565 12.58 26.64 -6.87
C ARG A 565 13.68 25.63 -7.16
N SER A 566 14.63 25.49 -6.23
CA SER A 566 15.66 24.46 -6.31
C SER A 566 15.95 23.86 -4.95
N TRP A 567 16.35 22.60 -4.95
CA TRP A 567 16.68 21.82 -3.78
C TRP A 567 17.89 20.94 -4.08
N VAL A 568 18.76 20.81 -3.09
CA VAL A 568 19.96 19.98 -3.10
C VAL A 568 19.93 19.12 -1.84
N GLY A 569 19.98 17.81 -2.00
CA GLY A 569 20.05 16.84 -0.90
C GLY A 569 21.47 16.62 -0.39
N ALA A 570 21.58 16.13 0.84
CA ALA A 570 22.85 15.74 1.45
C ALA A 570 23.60 14.62 0.70
N ASP A 571 22.87 13.82 -0.08
CA ASP A 571 23.37 12.75 -0.94
C ASP A 571 23.82 13.24 -2.34
N GLY A 572 23.71 14.54 -2.61
CA GLY A 572 24.04 15.15 -3.91
C GLY A 572 22.92 15.10 -4.94
N SER A 573 21.73 14.61 -4.59
CA SER A 573 20.54 14.75 -5.44
C SER A 573 20.12 16.22 -5.56
N THR A 574 19.58 16.61 -6.72
CA THR A 574 19.08 17.97 -6.95
C THR A 574 17.72 17.94 -7.61
N SER A 575 16.83 18.85 -7.24
CA SER A 575 15.59 19.10 -7.99
C SER A 575 15.42 20.60 -8.22
N SER A 576 15.08 21.02 -9.41
CA SER A 576 14.79 22.41 -9.75
C SER A 576 13.52 22.53 -10.57
N TYR A 577 12.80 23.63 -10.42
CA TYR A 577 11.71 24.04 -11.29
C TYR A 577 12.01 25.44 -11.78
N ASP A 578 11.92 25.61 -13.09
CA ASP A 578 12.15 26.88 -13.78
C ASP A 578 10.80 27.39 -14.29
N ALA A 579 10.34 28.50 -13.71
CA ALA A 579 9.04 29.08 -14.02
C ALA A 579 8.97 29.74 -15.41
N ALA A 580 10.12 30.05 -16.04
CA ALA A 580 10.17 30.63 -17.38
C ALA A 580 9.99 29.56 -18.47
N THR A 581 10.43 28.33 -18.20
CA THR A 581 10.26 27.18 -19.09
C THR A 581 9.06 26.30 -18.71
N GLY A 582 8.53 26.42 -17.49
CA GLY A 582 7.47 25.54 -16.98
C GLY A 582 7.96 24.10 -16.77
N CYS A 583 9.27 23.92 -16.61
CA CYS A 583 9.90 22.61 -16.53
C CYS A 583 10.47 22.34 -15.15
N SER A 584 10.27 21.12 -14.68
CA SER A 584 10.90 20.54 -13.49
C SER A 584 12.02 19.60 -13.92
N ASP A 585 13.18 19.76 -13.32
CA ASP A 585 14.38 18.97 -13.51
C ASP A 585 14.75 18.27 -12.20
N ARG A 586 15.12 17.01 -12.27
CA ARG A 586 15.57 16.21 -11.14
C ARG A 586 16.83 15.44 -11.53
N VAL A 587 17.80 15.42 -10.62
CA VAL A 587 19.01 14.59 -10.69
C VAL A 587 19.06 13.80 -9.39
N ASN A 588 18.97 12.49 -9.49
CA ASN A 588 19.05 11.63 -8.32
C ASN A 588 20.53 11.39 -7.95
N ALA A 589 20.81 11.02 -6.70
CA ALA A 589 22.17 10.78 -6.22
C ALA A 589 22.90 9.65 -6.98
N ASN A 590 22.14 8.74 -7.61
CA ASN A 590 22.66 7.67 -8.46
C ASN A 590 23.01 8.11 -9.90
N GLY A 591 22.83 9.41 -10.23
CA GLY A 591 23.15 9.99 -11.53
C GLY A 591 22.02 9.96 -12.57
N SER A 592 20.86 9.35 -12.27
CA SER A 592 19.70 9.42 -13.17
C SER A 592 19.08 10.82 -13.18
N THR A 593 18.55 11.23 -14.33
CA THR A 593 17.94 12.56 -14.51
C THR A 593 16.52 12.46 -15.03
N GLU A 594 15.65 13.37 -14.63
CA GLU A 594 14.27 13.46 -15.11
C GLU A 594 13.93 14.92 -15.36
N ARG A 595 13.30 15.20 -16.50
CA ARG A 595 12.75 16.50 -16.86
C ARG A 595 11.30 16.32 -17.22
N HIS A 596 10.41 17.11 -16.63
CA HIS A 596 8.99 17.13 -16.96
C HIS A 596 8.48 18.56 -17.08
N CYS A 597 7.80 18.87 -18.18
CA CYS A 597 7.33 20.21 -18.51
C CYS A 597 5.81 20.27 -18.60
N GLU A 598 5.24 21.43 -18.28
CA GLU A 598 3.79 21.69 -18.31
C GLU A 598 3.16 21.62 -19.72
N ASP A 599 3.99 21.57 -20.78
CA ASP A 599 3.55 21.38 -22.16
C ASP A 599 3.31 19.91 -22.53
N GLY A 600 3.39 19.00 -21.56
CA GLY A 600 3.19 17.56 -21.75
C GLY A 600 4.43 16.83 -22.27
N THR A 601 5.58 17.50 -22.39
CA THR A 601 6.85 16.86 -22.77
C THR A 601 7.64 16.42 -21.54
N GLY A 602 8.29 15.26 -21.63
CA GLY A 602 9.19 14.78 -20.59
C GLY A 602 10.31 13.92 -21.12
N THR A 603 11.44 13.96 -20.40
CA THR A 603 12.63 13.17 -20.70
C THR A 603 13.19 12.58 -19.42
N ARG A 604 13.45 11.27 -19.40
CA ARG A 604 14.07 10.56 -18.27
C ARG A 604 15.30 9.83 -18.75
N THR A 605 16.45 10.08 -18.14
CA THR A 605 17.69 9.32 -18.36
C THR A 605 17.98 8.48 -17.14
N ASP A 606 18.07 7.17 -17.31
CA ASP A 606 18.40 6.25 -16.22
C ASP A 606 19.91 6.28 -15.86
N ARG A 607 20.31 5.49 -14.85
CA ARG A 607 21.71 5.39 -14.40
C ARG A 607 22.64 4.80 -15.48
N ASP A 608 22.10 4.01 -16.40
CA ASP A 608 22.85 3.37 -17.49
C ASP A 608 23.04 4.32 -18.68
N GLY A 609 22.46 5.52 -18.62
CA GLY A 609 22.50 6.53 -19.68
C GLY A 609 21.48 6.29 -20.80
N ARG A 610 20.47 5.44 -20.60
CA ARG A 610 19.35 5.32 -21.53
C ARG A 610 18.35 6.44 -21.29
N THR A 611 18.02 7.16 -22.36
CA THR A 611 17.06 8.26 -22.34
C THR A 611 15.73 7.80 -22.90
N TYR A 612 14.66 8.08 -22.17
CA TYR A 612 13.27 7.86 -22.51
C TYR A 612 12.62 9.23 -22.71
N GLU A 613 11.99 9.46 -23.86
CA GLU A 613 11.29 10.71 -24.17
C GLU A 613 9.83 10.40 -24.48
N TRP A 614 8.92 11.25 -23.98
CA TRP A 614 7.49 11.14 -24.20
C TRP A 614 6.83 12.51 -24.46
N THR A 615 5.66 12.45 -25.12
CA THR A 615 4.78 13.60 -25.37
C THR A 615 3.34 13.23 -25.03
N GLU A 616 2.61 14.15 -24.42
CA GLU A 616 1.20 13.99 -24.05
C GLU A 616 0.28 14.90 -24.88
N ASP A 617 -0.76 14.32 -25.45
CA ASP A 617 -1.77 15.01 -26.25
C ASP A 617 -3.16 14.84 -25.61
N TYR A 618 -3.82 15.94 -25.26
CA TYR A 618 -5.20 15.94 -24.75
C TYR A 618 -6.22 16.18 -25.87
N ASP A 619 -7.20 15.29 -25.98
CA ASP A 619 -8.31 15.37 -26.92
C ASP A 619 -9.60 15.77 -26.19
N ALA A 620 -10.00 17.03 -26.37
CA ALA A 620 -11.19 17.61 -25.74
C ALA A 620 -12.52 17.05 -26.27
N GLU A 621 -12.55 16.36 -27.41
CA GLU A 621 -13.77 15.76 -27.97
C GLU A 621 -14.06 14.39 -27.34
N THR A 622 -13.01 13.65 -26.97
CA THR A 622 -13.12 12.35 -26.31
C THR A 622 -12.87 12.39 -24.81
N GLY A 623 -12.37 13.51 -24.27
CA GLY A 623 -11.99 13.62 -22.86
C GLY A 623 -10.82 12.70 -22.49
N CYS A 624 -9.94 12.42 -23.45
CA CYS A 624 -8.86 11.46 -23.30
C CYS A 624 -7.49 12.13 -23.46
N THR A 625 -6.54 11.74 -22.61
CA THR A 625 -5.12 12.08 -22.78
C THR A 625 -4.39 10.88 -23.36
N THR A 626 -3.55 11.09 -24.37
CA THR A 626 -2.72 10.04 -24.98
C THR A 626 -1.25 10.40 -24.80
N GLN A 627 -0.48 9.52 -24.17
CA GLN A 627 0.97 9.61 -24.08
C GLN A 627 1.61 8.77 -25.18
N HIS A 628 2.52 9.38 -25.93
CA HIS A 628 3.31 8.74 -26.98
C HIS A 628 4.77 8.60 -26.54
N ASN A 629 5.26 7.36 -26.52
CA ASN A 629 6.65 7.07 -26.20
C ASN A 629 7.49 6.92 -27.49
N THR A 630 8.78 7.21 -27.37
CA THR A 630 9.75 7.12 -28.48
C THR A 630 10.02 5.69 -28.96
N ASP A 631 9.68 4.67 -28.16
CA ASP A 631 9.76 3.26 -28.54
C ASP A 631 8.55 2.78 -29.38
N GLY A 632 7.56 3.65 -29.62
CA GLY A 632 6.35 3.35 -30.37
C GLY A 632 5.18 2.88 -29.52
N SER A 633 5.37 2.68 -28.21
CA SER A 633 4.26 2.40 -27.29
C SER A 633 3.42 3.65 -27.02
N SER A 634 2.14 3.46 -26.73
CA SER A 634 1.26 4.54 -26.32
C SER A 634 0.32 4.13 -25.21
N ASN A 635 -0.01 5.07 -24.33
CA ASN A 635 -0.95 4.85 -23.25
C ASN A 635 -1.98 5.97 -23.26
N ARG A 636 -3.26 5.61 -23.30
CA ARG A 636 -4.38 6.55 -23.39
C ARG A 636 -5.32 6.30 -22.22
N TRP A 637 -5.70 7.37 -21.54
CA TRP A 637 -6.64 7.34 -20.41
C TRP A 637 -7.68 8.45 -20.57
N CYS A 638 -8.93 8.11 -20.26
CA CYS A 638 -10.09 8.96 -20.50
C CYS A 638 -10.81 9.28 -19.18
N GLU A 639 -11.50 10.42 -19.13
CA GLU A 639 -12.27 10.85 -17.94
C GLU A 639 -13.45 9.92 -17.61
N ASP A 640 -13.88 9.06 -18.53
CA ASP A 640 -14.91 8.04 -18.31
C ASP A 640 -14.40 6.77 -17.62
N GLY A 641 -13.13 6.74 -17.23
CA GLY A 641 -12.48 5.61 -16.56
C GLY A 641 -11.96 4.54 -17.53
N SER A 642 -12.11 4.72 -18.84
CA SER A 642 -11.50 3.83 -19.83
C SER A 642 -10.01 4.14 -20.01
N ASN A 643 -9.21 3.08 -20.10
CA ASN A 643 -7.80 3.20 -20.47
C ASN A 643 -7.44 2.15 -21.53
N THR A 644 -6.52 2.52 -22.41
CA THR A 644 -6.02 1.67 -23.47
C THR A 644 -4.51 1.81 -23.56
N TRP A 645 -3.83 0.69 -23.47
CA TRP A 645 -2.38 0.60 -23.63
C TRP A 645 -2.04 -0.15 -24.91
N GLU A 646 -1.07 0.37 -25.67
CA GLU A 646 -0.53 -0.24 -26.88
C GLU A 646 0.99 -0.40 -26.74
N ASP A 647 1.49 -1.63 -26.89
CA ASP A 647 2.93 -1.91 -26.87
C ASP A 647 3.62 -1.52 -28.18
N ALA A 648 4.96 -1.55 -28.19
CA ALA A 648 5.75 -1.25 -29.39
C ALA A 648 5.52 -2.23 -30.56
N ASP A 649 4.92 -3.41 -30.28
CA ASP A 649 4.55 -4.44 -31.25
C ASP A 649 3.08 -4.31 -31.74
N GLY A 650 2.30 -3.33 -31.23
CA GLY A 650 0.90 -3.09 -31.55
C GLY A 650 -0.12 -3.99 -30.82
N ARG A 651 0.28 -4.67 -29.74
CA ARG A 651 -0.67 -5.39 -28.86
C ARG A 651 -1.40 -4.38 -27.99
N THR A 652 -2.71 -4.55 -27.89
CA THR A 652 -3.60 -3.64 -27.17
C THR A 652 -4.20 -4.34 -25.95
N ARG A 653 -4.21 -3.62 -24.82
CA ARG A 653 -5.00 -3.96 -23.62
C ARG A 653 -5.90 -2.78 -23.32
N SER A 654 -7.20 -3.04 -23.21
CA SER A 654 -8.19 -2.01 -22.88
C SER A 654 -8.92 -2.37 -21.60
N SER A 655 -9.14 -1.40 -20.72
CA SER A 655 -10.03 -1.57 -19.58
C SER A 655 -11.16 -0.55 -19.59
N THR A 656 -12.32 -0.97 -19.07
CA THR A 656 -13.54 -0.17 -18.98
C THR A 656 -14.22 -0.44 -17.66
N TYR A 657 -14.72 0.61 -17.02
CA TYR A 657 -15.52 0.51 -15.79
C TYR A 657 -17.00 0.80 -16.10
N ASP A 658 -17.89 -0.09 -15.67
CA ASP A 658 -19.33 0.11 -15.79
C ASP A 658 -19.93 0.49 -14.42
N ALA A 659 -20.27 1.77 -14.27
CA ALA A 659 -20.86 2.31 -13.05
C ALA A 659 -22.24 1.75 -12.69
N THR A 660 -22.93 1.08 -13.62
CA THR A 660 -24.25 0.46 -13.38
C THR A 660 -24.11 -0.90 -12.72
N THR A 661 -23.06 -1.63 -13.08
CA THR A 661 -22.78 -2.98 -12.55
C THR A 661 -21.72 -2.96 -11.45
N GLY A 662 -20.99 -1.86 -11.29
CA GLY A 662 -19.86 -1.76 -10.35
C GLY A 662 -18.70 -2.64 -10.79
N CYS A 663 -18.56 -2.91 -12.09
CA CYS A 663 -17.62 -3.89 -12.60
C CYS A 663 -16.56 -3.26 -13.50
N HIS A 664 -15.31 -3.57 -13.21
CA HIS A 664 -14.16 -3.31 -14.08
C HIS A 664 -13.95 -4.49 -15.02
N THR A 665 -13.90 -4.23 -16.32
CA THR A 665 -13.63 -5.25 -17.35
C THR A 665 -12.35 -4.91 -18.08
N GLU A 666 -11.44 -5.88 -18.16
CA GLU A 666 -10.21 -5.80 -18.95
C GLU A 666 -10.29 -6.75 -20.13
N THR A 667 -9.84 -6.30 -21.29
CA THR A 667 -9.79 -7.08 -22.53
C THR A 667 -8.39 -7.01 -23.10
N HIS A 668 -7.82 -8.17 -23.42
CA HIS A 668 -6.52 -8.29 -24.06
C HIS A 668 -6.68 -8.63 -25.55
N SER A 669 -5.72 -8.23 -26.38
CA SER A 669 -5.71 -8.52 -27.82
C SER A 669 -5.71 -10.01 -28.18
N GLU A 670 -5.37 -10.88 -27.23
CA GLU A 670 -5.42 -12.34 -27.34
C GLU A 670 -6.83 -12.94 -27.13
N GLY A 671 -7.81 -12.11 -26.76
CA GLY A 671 -9.21 -12.52 -26.55
C GLY A 671 -9.57 -12.87 -25.12
N SER A 672 -8.62 -12.81 -24.17
CA SER A 672 -8.90 -12.97 -22.75
C SER A 672 -9.65 -11.73 -22.20
N VAL A 673 -10.66 -12.00 -21.37
CA VAL A 673 -11.53 -10.99 -20.74
C VAL A 673 -11.64 -11.29 -19.27
N SER A 674 -11.31 -10.33 -18.41
CA SER A 674 -11.54 -10.43 -16.95
C SER A 674 -12.46 -9.33 -16.49
N THR A 675 -13.53 -9.71 -15.78
CA THR A 675 -14.47 -8.80 -15.13
C THR A 675 -14.33 -8.95 -13.62
N ARG A 676 -14.18 -7.84 -12.91
CA ARG A 676 -14.11 -7.78 -11.45
C ARG A 676 -15.09 -6.73 -10.95
N CYS A 677 -15.98 -7.12 -10.04
CA CYS A 677 -17.03 -6.26 -9.53
C CYS A 677 -16.76 -5.87 -8.07
N ASP A 678 -17.25 -4.69 -7.68
CA ASP A 678 -17.10 -4.13 -6.34
C ASP A 678 -17.83 -4.97 -5.27
N ASP A 679 -18.85 -5.75 -5.67
CA ASP A 679 -19.55 -6.71 -4.81
C ASP A 679 -18.75 -7.99 -4.48
N GLY A 680 -17.50 -8.06 -4.96
CA GLY A 680 -16.58 -9.18 -4.78
C GLY A 680 -16.80 -10.32 -5.77
N THR A 681 -17.78 -10.22 -6.67
CA THR A 681 -17.97 -11.17 -7.76
C THR A 681 -17.02 -10.88 -8.92
N GLY A 682 -16.63 -11.91 -9.65
CA GLY A 682 -15.83 -11.71 -10.84
C GLY A 682 -15.81 -12.92 -11.74
N THR A 683 -15.49 -12.65 -13.01
CA THR A 683 -15.36 -13.65 -14.05
C THR A 683 -14.04 -13.50 -14.78
N HIS A 684 -13.40 -14.61 -15.11
CA HIS A 684 -12.27 -14.62 -16.03
C HIS A 684 -12.61 -15.54 -17.19
N THR A 685 -12.42 -15.06 -18.41
CA THR A 685 -12.56 -15.84 -19.63
C THR A 685 -11.23 -15.82 -20.37
N ASP A 686 -10.63 -16.98 -20.62
CA ASP A 686 -9.39 -17.07 -21.40
C ASP A 686 -9.67 -16.93 -22.92
N GLY A 687 -8.60 -16.87 -23.74
CA GLY A 687 -8.70 -16.80 -25.20
C GLY A 687 -9.31 -18.05 -25.87
N GLU A 688 -9.52 -19.12 -25.10
CA GLU A 688 -10.13 -20.39 -25.53
C GLU A 688 -11.62 -20.48 -25.16
N GLY A 689 -12.12 -19.54 -24.35
CA GLY A 689 -13.52 -19.42 -23.94
C GLY A 689 -13.86 -20.15 -22.64
N ASN A 690 -12.88 -20.58 -21.85
CA ASN A 690 -13.10 -21.17 -20.53
C ASN A 690 -13.41 -20.07 -19.51
N VAL A 691 -14.46 -20.26 -18.71
CA VAL A 691 -14.97 -19.25 -17.77
C VAL A 691 -14.76 -19.72 -16.33
N TRP A 692 -14.10 -18.89 -15.52
CA TRP A 692 -14.00 -19.04 -14.06
C TRP A 692 -14.81 -17.95 -13.36
N THR A 693 -15.56 -18.31 -12.32
CA THR A 693 -16.40 -17.41 -11.52
C THR A 693 -16.06 -17.55 -10.03
N TRP A 694 -16.01 -16.44 -9.29
CA TRP A 694 -15.83 -16.44 -7.83
C TRP A 694 -16.84 -15.50 -7.13
N GLU A 695 -17.17 -15.81 -5.87
CA GLU A 695 -18.11 -15.08 -4.99
C GLU A 695 -17.48 -14.87 -3.59
N ARG A 696 -17.92 -13.86 -2.83
CA ARG A 696 -17.39 -13.55 -1.49
C ARG A 696 -17.91 -14.53 -0.40
N PRO A 697 -17.10 -14.86 0.63
CA PRO A 697 -17.52 -15.68 1.77
C PRO A 697 -18.49 -14.96 2.74
N GLU A 698 -19.28 -15.71 3.51
CA GLU A 698 -20.15 -15.19 4.57
C GLU A 698 -19.37 -15.04 5.89
N THR A 699 -19.31 -13.84 6.46
CA THR A 699 -18.63 -13.58 7.75
C THR A 699 -19.62 -13.49 8.91
N THR A 700 -19.35 -14.19 10.02
CA THR A 700 -20.14 -14.15 11.26
C THR A 700 -19.24 -13.85 12.47
N GLN A 701 -19.72 -13.05 13.42
CA GLN A 701 -18.97 -12.67 14.63
C GLN A 701 -19.66 -13.24 15.87
N ASP A 702 -18.90 -13.89 16.75
CA ASP A 702 -19.36 -14.40 18.05
C ASP A 702 -18.95 -13.44 19.17
N GLU A 703 -19.90 -12.64 19.66
CA GLU A 703 -19.67 -11.68 20.74
C GLU A 703 -19.28 -12.31 22.09
N ALA A 704 -19.52 -13.61 22.31
CA ALA A 704 -19.14 -14.26 23.56
C ALA A 704 -17.65 -14.67 23.60
N THR A 705 -17.04 -14.87 22.43
CA THR A 705 -15.65 -15.33 22.29
C THR A 705 -14.72 -14.31 21.64
N GLY A 706 -15.26 -13.22 21.08
CA GLY A 706 -14.47 -12.22 20.34
C GLY A 706 -13.87 -12.79 19.05
N CYS A 707 -14.46 -13.86 18.52
CA CYS A 707 -13.98 -14.56 17.33
C CYS A 707 -14.87 -14.23 16.12
N SER A 708 -14.25 -14.00 14.98
CA SER A 708 -14.89 -13.80 13.68
C SER A 708 -14.62 -15.02 12.78
N THR A 709 -15.63 -15.50 12.06
CA THR A 709 -15.57 -16.67 11.17
C THR A 709 -16.04 -16.30 9.77
N GLU A 710 -15.21 -16.53 8.76
CA GLU A 710 -15.55 -16.53 7.34
C GLU A 710 -15.92 -17.94 6.87
N ALA A 711 -17.04 -18.12 6.16
CA ALA A 711 -17.48 -19.38 5.58
C ALA A 711 -17.58 -19.28 4.05
N TYR A 712 -16.94 -20.22 3.37
CA TYR A 712 -16.87 -20.30 1.91
C TYR A 712 -17.89 -21.32 1.37
N ASN A 713 -18.29 -21.16 0.11
CA ASN A 713 -19.35 -21.99 -0.51
C ASN A 713 -18.92 -23.45 -0.77
N ASP A 714 -17.62 -23.72 -0.72
CA ASP A 714 -17.04 -25.06 -0.81
C ASP A 714 -17.11 -25.83 0.53
N GLY A 715 -17.59 -25.18 1.60
CA GLY A 715 -17.71 -25.75 2.94
C GLY A 715 -16.51 -25.46 3.85
N SER A 716 -15.48 -24.78 3.36
CA SER A 716 -14.36 -24.32 4.19
C SER A 716 -14.75 -23.10 5.04
N SER A 717 -14.06 -22.90 6.17
CA SER A 717 -14.23 -21.71 7.00
C SER A 717 -12.93 -21.29 7.70
N PHE A 718 -12.75 -20.00 7.94
CA PHE A 718 -11.60 -19.46 8.65
C PHE A 718 -12.07 -18.59 9.82
N THR A 719 -11.68 -18.95 11.04
CA THR A 719 -12.01 -18.24 12.27
C THR A 719 -10.77 -17.59 12.87
N TRP A 720 -10.86 -16.35 13.34
CA TRP A 720 -9.80 -15.66 14.08
C TRP A 720 -10.37 -14.92 15.29
N CYS A 721 -9.59 -14.86 16.37
CA CYS A 721 -9.99 -14.30 17.66
C CYS A 721 -9.00 -13.22 18.14
N GLU A 722 -9.45 -12.29 18.99
CA GLU A 722 -8.61 -11.22 19.57
C GLU A 722 -7.43 -11.73 20.41
N ASP A 723 -7.52 -12.94 20.96
CA ASP A 723 -6.44 -13.59 21.70
C ASP A 723 -5.36 -14.19 20.77
N GLY A 724 -5.40 -13.92 19.46
CA GLY A 724 -4.45 -14.42 18.47
C GLY A 724 -4.67 -15.88 18.05
N ARG A 725 -5.78 -16.50 18.50
CA ARG A 725 -6.19 -17.84 18.08
C ARG A 725 -6.80 -17.81 16.68
N THR A 726 -6.40 -18.73 15.80
CA THR A 726 -7.02 -18.93 14.49
C THR A 726 -7.42 -20.38 14.29
N VAL A 727 -8.58 -20.63 13.68
CA VAL A 727 -9.11 -21.96 13.36
C VAL A 727 -9.51 -22.02 11.88
N THR A 728 -8.86 -22.87 11.09
CA THR A 728 -9.24 -23.14 9.70
C THR A 728 -9.99 -24.46 9.62
N VAL A 729 -11.06 -24.50 8.83
CA VAL A 729 -11.79 -25.71 8.47
C VAL A 729 -11.74 -25.82 6.94
N ASP A 730 -11.25 -26.91 6.39
CA ASP A 730 -11.26 -27.12 4.93
C ASP A 730 -12.63 -27.62 4.41
N ALA A 731 -12.77 -27.74 3.10
CA ALA A 731 -14.00 -28.21 2.43
C ALA A 731 -14.39 -29.65 2.85
N GLU A 732 -13.43 -30.44 3.33
CA GLU A 732 -13.60 -31.79 3.85
C GLU A 732 -13.94 -31.83 5.36
N GLY A 733 -13.93 -30.68 6.05
CA GLY A 733 -14.26 -30.53 7.46
C GLY A 733 -13.10 -30.79 8.43
N ASN A 734 -11.85 -30.84 7.96
CA ASN A 734 -10.67 -30.96 8.81
C ASN A 734 -10.37 -29.62 9.47
N VAL A 735 -10.06 -29.65 10.78
CA VAL A 735 -9.85 -28.45 11.59
C VAL A 735 -8.37 -28.28 11.92
N GLU A 736 -7.81 -27.10 11.61
CA GLU A 736 -6.46 -26.67 11.97
C GLU A 736 -6.53 -25.48 12.92
N GLU A 737 -5.94 -25.59 14.11
CA GLU A 737 -5.99 -24.56 15.16
C GLU A 737 -4.58 -24.05 15.51
N ARG A 738 -4.41 -22.72 15.60
CA ARG A 738 -3.15 -22.04 15.94
C ARG A 738 -3.35 -21.08 17.12
N LEU A 739 -2.41 -21.09 18.07
CA LEU A 739 -2.39 -20.26 19.29
C LEU A 739 -1.20 -19.28 19.25
N PRO A 740 -1.28 -18.07 19.85
CA PRO A 740 -0.17 -17.11 19.87
C PRO A 740 1.01 -17.56 20.76
N PRO A 741 2.23 -17.04 20.54
CA PRO A 741 3.38 -17.31 21.39
C PRO A 741 3.32 -16.56 22.73
N ALA A 742 3.85 -17.19 23.79
CA ALA A 742 4.08 -16.55 25.07
C ALA A 742 5.38 -15.73 25.04
N GLU A 743 5.30 -14.44 25.38
CA GLU A 743 6.45 -13.53 25.43
C GLU A 743 6.87 -13.22 26.88
N VAL A 744 8.17 -13.27 27.16
CA VAL A 744 8.78 -12.94 28.46
C VAL A 744 9.97 -12.01 28.25
N THR A 745 9.97 -10.86 28.92
CA THR A 745 11.16 -9.99 29.01
C THR A 745 12.04 -10.45 30.17
N ASN A 746 13.31 -10.73 29.89
CA ASN A 746 14.30 -11.17 30.87
C ASN A 746 14.91 -9.97 31.63
N ASP A 747 15.52 -10.23 32.78
CA ASP A 747 16.14 -9.20 33.65
C ASP A 747 17.26 -8.41 32.97
N ASP A 748 17.87 -8.94 31.90
CA ASP A 748 18.93 -8.31 31.12
C ASP A 748 18.40 -7.47 29.94
N GLY A 749 17.08 -7.36 29.80
CA GLY A 749 16.39 -6.64 28.73
C GLY A 749 16.22 -7.43 27.43
N SER A 750 16.70 -8.67 27.36
CA SER A 750 16.40 -9.56 26.23
C SER A 750 14.93 -10.01 26.25
N VAL A 751 14.35 -10.28 25.07
CA VAL A 751 12.97 -10.76 24.92
C VAL A 751 13.00 -12.21 24.46
N THR A 752 12.33 -13.09 25.22
CA THR A 752 12.15 -14.51 24.85
C THR A 752 10.70 -14.76 24.44
N ARG A 753 10.50 -15.27 23.22
CA ARG A 753 9.21 -15.70 22.66
C ARG A 753 9.15 -17.21 22.59
N THR A 754 8.04 -17.80 23.02
CA THR A 754 7.80 -19.26 23.04
C THR A 754 6.51 -19.58 22.31
N TRP A 755 6.59 -20.29 21.20
CA TRP A 755 5.43 -20.71 20.41
C TRP A 755 4.83 -22.02 20.93
N SER A 756 3.57 -22.27 20.60
CA SER A 756 2.83 -23.46 21.04
C SER A 756 3.37 -24.77 20.46
N ASP A 757 4.09 -24.70 19.34
CA ASP A 757 4.81 -25.82 18.74
C ASP A 757 6.07 -26.21 19.53
N GLY A 758 6.53 -25.37 20.46
CA GLY A 758 7.76 -25.55 21.24
C GLY A 758 8.97 -24.78 20.70
N THR A 759 8.82 -24.00 19.63
CA THR A 759 9.84 -23.06 19.15
C THR A 759 10.10 -21.97 20.19
N VAL A 760 11.36 -21.58 20.39
CA VAL A 760 11.79 -20.56 21.34
C VAL A 760 12.79 -19.62 20.67
N GLU A 761 12.52 -18.32 20.68
CA GLU A 761 13.39 -17.27 20.15
C GLU A 761 13.81 -16.33 21.28
N THR A 762 15.09 -16.00 21.37
CA THR A 762 15.60 -15.00 22.30
C THR A 762 16.32 -13.89 21.54
N LEU A 763 15.83 -12.66 21.68
CA LEU A 763 16.37 -11.45 21.05
C LEU A 763 17.12 -10.62 22.10
N ASN A 764 18.40 -10.34 21.85
CA ASN A 764 19.24 -9.51 22.73
C ASN A 764 19.24 -8.04 22.29
N LEU A 765 19.61 -7.13 23.21
CA LEU A 765 19.66 -5.68 22.95
C LEU A 765 20.68 -5.25 21.89
N ASP A 766 21.72 -6.06 21.64
CA ASP A 766 22.79 -5.78 20.66
C ASP A 766 22.40 -6.15 19.22
N GLY A 767 21.16 -6.62 19.01
CA GLY A 767 20.68 -7.15 17.74
C GLY A 767 21.07 -8.61 17.48
N SER A 768 21.78 -9.27 18.40
CA SER A 768 22.04 -10.71 18.32
C SER A 768 20.78 -11.50 18.69
N SER A 769 20.50 -12.59 17.97
CA SER A 769 19.35 -13.46 18.24
C SER A 769 19.75 -14.94 18.34
N ASN A 770 18.94 -15.72 19.04
CA ASN A 770 19.06 -17.17 19.09
C ASN A 770 17.68 -17.81 19.02
N THR A 771 17.44 -18.59 17.98
CA THR A 771 16.18 -19.28 17.70
C THR A 771 16.41 -20.78 17.81
N VAL A 772 15.56 -21.47 18.57
CA VAL A 772 15.54 -22.93 18.74
C VAL A 772 14.17 -23.41 18.29
N TRP A 773 14.11 -24.24 17.26
CA TRP A 773 12.85 -24.78 16.74
C TRP A 773 12.39 -25.99 17.57
N ALA A 774 11.11 -26.35 17.42
CA ALA A 774 10.47 -27.47 18.12
C ALA A 774 11.19 -28.83 17.93
N ASP A 775 11.86 -29.02 16.78
CA ASP A 775 12.65 -30.21 16.46
C ASP A 775 14.04 -30.23 17.15
N GLY A 776 14.38 -29.18 17.88
CA GLY A 776 15.65 -29.02 18.60
C GLY A 776 16.79 -28.44 17.76
N THR A 777 16.56 -28.13 16.48
CA THR A 777 17.53 -27.39 15.65
C THR A 777 17.60 -25.94 16.13
N TRP A 778 18.71 -25.26 15.81
CA TRP A 778 18.92 -23.87 16.24
C TRP A 778 19.65 -23.01 15.22
N LYS A 779 19.38 -21.71 15.24
CA LYS A 779 20.08 -20.64 14.52
C LYS A 779 20.45 -19.53 15.51
N SER A 780 21.69 -19.07 15.43
CA SER A 780 22.17 -17.92 16.18
C SER A 780 22.72 -16.86 15.23
N VAL A 781 22.29 -15.62 15.43
CA VAL A 781 22.81 -14.44 14.72
C VAL A 781 23.58 -13.61 15.73
N HIS A 782 24.86 -13.36 15.45
CA HIS A 782 25.73 -12.54 16.29
C HIS A 782 26.24 -11.32 15.52
N VAL A 783 25.95 -10.13 16.03
CA VAL A 783 26.42 -8.86 15.44
C VAL A 783 27.72 -8.44 16.12
N ARG A 784 28.82 -8.39 15.36
CA ARG A 784 30.13 -7.97 15.89
C ARG A 784 30.25 -6.44 15.96
N PRO A 785 31.13 -5.90 16.82
CA PRO A 785 31.36 -4.45 16.93
C PRO A 785 31.86 -3.76 15.66
N ASP A 786 32.40 -4.51 14.70
CA ASP A 786 32.87 -4.02 13.40
C ASP A 786 31.76 -3.99 12.33
N GLY A 787 30.51 -4.28 12.71
CA GLY A 787 29.37 -4.37 11.79
C GLY A 787 29.27 -5.69 11.04
N THR A 788 30.17 -6.65 11.27
CA THR A 788 30.08 -7.98 10.67
C THR A 788 28.96 -8.78 11.32
N ILE A 789 28.03 -9.29 10.52
CA ILE A 789 26.96 -10.19 10.98
C ILE A 789 27.45 -11.62 10.81
N VAL A 790 27.41 -12.42 11.87
CA VAL A 790 27.77 -13.84 11.85
C VAL A 790 26.53 -14.67 12.17
N GLU A 791 26.04 -15.39 11.16
CA GLU A 791 25.01 -16.40 11.33
C GLU A 791 25.65 -17.77 11.59
N SER A 792 25.07 -18.56 12.50
CA SER A 792 25.52 -19.91 12.82
C SER A 792 24.32 -20.82 13.01
N HIS A 793 24.43 -22.07 12.56
CA HIS A 793 23.34 -23.04 12.63
C HIS A 793 23.76 -24.32 13.38
N SER A 794 22.77 -25.09 13.81
CA SER A 794 22.96 -26.33 14.56
C SER A 794 23.70 -27.44 13.82
N ASP A 795 23.75 -27.38 12.49
CA ASP A 795 24.55 -28.27 11.64
C ASP A 795 26.06 -27.91 11.64
N GLY A 796 26.45 -26.80 12.29
CA GLY A 796 27.82 -26.31 12.33
C GLY A 796 28.20 -25.36 11.20
N SER A 797 27.28 -25.08 10.27
CA SER A 797 27.48 -24.07 9.24
C SER A 797 27.50 -22.66 9.84
N ARG A 798 28.29 -21.77 9.23
CA ARG A 798 28.39 -20.35 9.61
C ARG A 798 28.49 -19.46 8.37
N THR A 799 27.86 -18.30 8.42
CA THR A 799 27.98 -17.28 7.38
C THR A 799 28.40 -15.98 8.03
N ALA A 800 29.49 -15.36 7.56
CA ALA A 800 29.95 -14.06 8.02
C ALA A 800 29.77 -13.03 6.90
N ILE A 801 28.94 -12.03 7.14
CA ILE A 801 28.63 -10.93 6.21
C ILE A 801 29.35 -9.69 6.70
N ARG A 802 30.32 -9.19 5.94
CA ARG A 802 31.07 -7.97 6.27
C ARG A 802 30.33 -6.71 5.77
N PRO A 803 30.63 -5.52 6.34
CA PRO A 803 30.04 -4.26 5.88
C PRO A 803 30.32 -3.90 4.41
N ASP A 804 31.36 -4.48 3.81
CA ASP A 804 31.72 -4.28 2.39
C ASP A 804 30.91 -5.18 1.42
N GLY A 805 29.90 -5.90 1.91
CA GLY A 805 29.09 -6.83 1.13
C GLY A 805 29.74 -8.20 0.90
N THR A 806 31.01 -8.39 1.30
CA THR A 806 31.69 -9.69 1.18
C THR A 806 31.08 -10.70 2.14
N ARG A 807 30.71 -11.87 1.61
CA ARG A 807 30.15 -12.98 2.37
C ARG A 807 31.18 -14.09 2.44
N ALA A 808 31.53 -14.52 3.66
CA ALA A 808 32.32 -15.72 3.87
C ALA A 808 31.41 -16.82 4.43
N HIS A 809 31.16 -17.87 3.64
CA HIS A 809 30.40 -19.02 4.08
C HIS A 809 31.35 -20.11 4.54
N THR A 810 31.00 -20.80 5.63
CA THR A 810 31.65 -22.04 6.03
C THR A 810 30.56 -23.09 6.26
N ASN A 811 30.63 -24.19 5.53
CA ASN A 811 29.67 -25.28 5.70
C ASN A 811 29.93 -26.08 7.00
N SER A 812 29.04 -27.03 7.29
CA SER A 812 29.09 -27.93 8.46
C SER A 812 30.39 -28.73 8.60
N PHE A 813 31.16 -28.88 7.52
CA PHE A 813 32.43 -29.61 7.49
C PHE A 813 33.67 -28.70 7.60
N GLY A 814 33.47 -27.39 7.75
CA GLY A 814 34.55 -26.42 7.95
C GLY A 814 35.17 -25.88 6.65
N GLN A 815 34.60 -26.18 5.49
CA GLN A 815 35.09 -25.66 4.20
C GLN A 815 34.66 -24.22 4.04
N THR A 816 35.56 -23.36 3.56
CA THR A 816 35.27 -21.91 3.45
C THR A 816 35.22 -21.46 2.00
N SER A 817 34.18 -20.71 1.64
CA SER A 817 34.08 -19.97 0.39
C SER A 817 33.91 -18.48 0.68
N SER A 818 34.37 -17.64 -0.25
CA SER A 818 34.19 -16.20 -0.20
C SER A 818 33.43 -15.76 -1.43
N SER A 819 32.27 -15.13 -1.25
CA SER A 819 31.51 -14.54 -2.35
C SER A 819 31.46 -13.02 -2.25
N VAL A 820 31.53 -12.38 -3.42
CA VAL A 820 31.41 -10.94 -3.61
C VAL A 820 30.28 -10.70 -4.61
N GLN A 821 29.32 -9.84 -4.24
CA GLN A 821 28.24 -9.44 -5.14
C GLN A 821 28.80 -8.56 -6.28
N LEU A 822 28.37 -8.81 -7.51
CA LEU A 822 28.60 -7.98 -8.68
C LEU A 822 27.39 -7.06 -8.84
N GLY A 823 27.49 -5.82 -8.37
CA GLY A 823 26.40 -4.84 -8.39
C GLY A 823 25.82 -4.57 -6.99
N ASP A 824 24.99 -3.53 -6.89
CA ASP A 824 24.39 -3.06 -5.63
C ASP A 824 22.95 -3.60 -5.42
N ASP A 825 22.43 -4.40 -6.35
CA ASP A 825 21.07 -4.95 -6.37
C ASP A 825 21.02 -6.45 -6.02
N GLU A 826 19.89 -6.90 -5.48
CA GLU A 826 19.65 -8.30 -5.08
C GLU A 826 19.65 -9.26 -6.29
N ALA A 827 19.49 -8.71 -7.51
CA ALA A 827 19.58 -9.41 -8.79
C ALA A 827 20.98 -9.36 -9.44
N GLY A 828 21.93 -8.63 -8.83
CA GLY A 828 23.31 -8.55 -9.30
C GLY A 828 24.02 -9.92 -9.23
N GLY A 829 24.90 -10.18 -10.20
CA GLY A 829 25.69 -11.40 -10.26
C GLY A 829 26.57 -11.62 -9.01
N SER A 830 27.31 -12.72 -8.94
CA SER A 830 28.27 -12.97 -7.84
C SER A 830 29.54 -13.64 -8.33
N VAL A 831 30.66 -13.35 -7.67
CA VAL A 831 31.91 -14.09 -7.81
C VAL A 831 32.14 -14.86 -6.52
N THR A 832 32.22 -16.18 -6.60
CA THR A 832 32.55 -17.07 -5.49
C THR A 832 33.92 -17.68 -5.71
N THR A 833 34.81 -17.50 -4.74
CA THR A 833 36.13 -18.12 -4.69
C THR A 833 36.15 -19.19 -3.60
N TYR A 834 36.58 -20.40 -3.95
CA TYR A 834 36.69 -21.53 -3.05
C TYR A 834 38.13 -21.69 -2.53
N GLU A 835 38.30 -22.44 -1.43
CA GLU A 835 39.60 -22.65 -0.78
C GLU A 835 40.63 -23.37 -1.68
N ASP A 836 40.19 -24.19 -2.62
CA ASP A 836 41.03 -24.89 -3.59
C ASP A 836 41.58 -23.99 -4.72
N GLY A 837 41.13 -22.72 -4.76
CA GLY A 837 41.48 -21.73 -5.78
C GLY A 837 40.57 -21.74 -7.01
N SER A 838 39.49 -22.54 -7.02
CA SER A 838 38.46 -22.46 -8.05
C SER A 838 37.61 -21.19 -7.90
N GLU A 839 37.06 -20.73 -9.01
CA GLU A 839 36.28 -19.50 -9.12
C GLU A 839 35.01 -19.75 -9.93
N TYR A 840 33.87 -19.34 -9.37
CA TYR A 840 32.57 -19.34 -10.02
C TYR A 840 32.07 -17.92 -10.15
N VAL A 841 31.70 -17.52 -11.36
CA VAL A 841 31.10 -16.23 -11.67
C VAL A 841 29.71 -16.47 -12.21
N ASP A 842 28.69 -15.97 -11.51
CA ASP A 842 27.33 -15.84 -12.00
C ASP A 842 27.09 -14.36 -12.33
N TYR A 843 26.56 -14.04 -13.50
CA TYR A 843 26.29 -12.65 -13.89
C TYR A 843 24.86 -12.20 -13.56
N GLY A 844 23.99 -13.08 -13.05
CA GLY A 844 22.59 -12.78 -12.70
C GLY A 844 21.62 -12.84 -13.89
N ASP A 845 22.12 -12.78 -15.13
CA ASP A 845 21.34 -12.82 -16.38
C ASP A 845 21.37 -14.19 -17.09
N GLY A 846 21.74 -15.24 -16.35
CA GLY A 846 21.90 -16.61 -16.86
C GLY A 846 23.26 -16.91 -17.50
N ARG A 847 24.12 -15.88 -17.74
CA ARG A 847 25.53 -16.11 -18.09
C ARG A 847 26.30 -16.57 -16.88
N ARG A 848 27.18 -17.56 -17.07
CA ARG A 848 28.00 -18.15 -15.99
C ARG A 848 29.39 -18.50 -16.49
N LYS A 849 30.38 -18.37 -15.63
CA LYS A 849 31.75 -18.78 -15.91
C LYS A 849 32.33 -19.53 -14.73
N TRP A 850 32.96 -20.66 -15.01
CA TRP A 850 33.67 -21.43 -14.00
C TRP A 850 35.14 -21.58 -14.41
N ARG A 851 36.03 -21.48 -13.43
CA ARG A 851 37.44 -21.80 -13.53
C ARG A 851 37.80 -22.74 -12.39
N ASP A 852 38.35 -23.90 -12.70
CA ASP A 852 38.84 -24.81 -11.67
C ASP A 852 40.27 -24.47 -11.22
N ALA A 853 40.77 -25.19 -10.21
CA ALA A 853 42.12 -25.03 -9.70
C ALA A 853 43.23 -25.41 -10.71
N SER A 854 42.92 -26.18 -11.77
CA SER A 854 43.89 -26.53 -12.81
C SER A 854 43.97 -25.52 -13.96
N GLY A 855 43.03 -24.57 -14.00
CA GLY A 855 42.93 -23.53 -15.00
C GLY A 855 41.96 -23.85 -16.14
N PHE A 856 41.34 -25.03 -16.14
CA PHE A 856 40.28 -25.38 -17.07
C PHE A 856 39.06 -24.47 -16.86
N THR A 857 38.47 -24.00 -17.95
CA THR A 857 37.32 -23.08 -17.90
C THR A 857 36.16 -23.59 -18.72
N PHE A 858 34.94 -23.40 -18.22
CA PHE A 858 33.74 -23.45 -19.04
C PHE A 858 32.92 -22.17 -18.84
N GLU A 859 32.32 -21.70 -19.94
CA GLU A 859 31.55 -20.47 -20.01
C GLU A 859 30.20 -20.74 -20.65
N VAL A 860 29.14 -20.29 -20.00
CA VAL A 860 27.76 -20.30 -20.49
C VAL A 860 27.39 -18.88 -20.88
N THR A 861 27.07 -18.68 -22.15
CA THR A 861 26.55 -17.43 -22.70
C THR A 861 25.15 -17.63 -23.25
N ILE A 862 24.31 -16.61 -23.17
CA ILE A 862 22.99 -16.61 -23.80
C ILE A 862 23.03 -15.63 -24.96
N ASP A 863 22.67 -16.08 -26.16
CA ASP A 863 22.50 -15.20 -27.31
C ASP A 863 21.17 -14.44 -27.17
N GLN A 864 21.26 -13.13 -26.94
CA GLN A 864 20.12 -12.27 -26.65
C GLN A 864 19.15 -12.11 -27.85
N SER A 865 19.56 -12.49 -29.06
CA SER A 865 18.74 -12.34 -30.27
C SER A 865 17.80 -13.52 -30.53
N ASN A 866 18.15 -14.71 -30.06
CA ASN A 866 17.39 -15.94 -30.31
C ASN A 866 17.16 -16.82 -29.07
N GLY A 867 17.75 -16.47 -27.92
CA GLY A 867 17.63 -17.23 -26.68
C GLY A 867 18.49 -18.49 -26.62
N ASP A 868 19.41 -18.70 -27.57
CA ASP A 868 20.28 -19.88 -27.58
C ASP A 868 21.25 -19.85 -26.39
N ARG A 869 21.29 -20.94 -25.64
CA ARG A 869 22.24 -21.15 -24.56
C ARG A 869 23.47 -21.86 -25.12
N ILE A 870 24.60 -21.17 -25.09
CA ILE A 870 25.88 -21.65 -25.64
C ILE A 870 26.83 -21.93 -24.47
N THR A 871 27.28 -23.19 -24.36
CA THR A 871 28.33 -23.58 -23.42
C THR A 871 29.63 -23.83 -24.18
N THR A 872 30.72 -23.18 -23.79
CA THR A 872 32.05 -23.32 -24.39
C THR A 872 33.06 -23.72 -23.33
N ALA A 873 33.87 -24.73 -23.58
CA ALA A 873 34.94 -25.16 -22.68
C ALA A 873 36.34 -24.95 -23.29
N SER A 874 37.37 -24.85 -22.45
CA SER A 874 38.76 -24.59 -22.90
C SER A 874 39.40 -25.74 -23.67
N ASP A 875 38.79 -26.93 -23.64
CA ASP A 875 39.18 -28.11 -24.44
C ASP A 875 38.67 -28.04 -25.90
N GLY A 876 37.95 -26.97 -26.26
CA GLY A 876 37.37 -26.77 -27.58
C GLY A 876 35.98 -27.38 -27.78
N SER A 877 35.42 -28.04 -26.76
CA SER A 877 34.03 -28.51 -26.81
C SER A 877 33.05 -27.34 -26.75
N ARG A 878 31.95 -27.47 -27.50
CA ARG A 878 30.92 -26.44 -27.61
C ARG A 878 29.53 -27.07 -27.69
N ARG A 879 28.61 -26.61 -26.85
CA ARG A 879 27.20 -27.02 -26.86
C ARG A 879 26.31 -25.82 -27.14
N VAL A 880 25.36 -25.97 -28.05
CA VAL A 880 24.30 -24.99 -28.31
C VAL A 880 22.97 -25.65 -28.00
N GLU A 881 22.22 -25.09 -27.08
CA GLU A 881 20.86 -25.51 -26.73
C GLU A 881 19.91 -24.39 -27.12
N ARG A 882 18.85 -24.72 -27.87
CA ARG A 882 17.87 -23.75 -28.35
C ARG A 882 16.60 -23.80 -27.49
N PRO A 883 15.79 -22.72 -27.45
CA PRO A 883 14.55 -22.70 -26.68
C PRO A 883 13.53 -23.78 -27.08
N ASP A 884 13.56 -24.26 -28.32
CA ASP A 884 12.70 -25.34 -28.83
C ASP A 884 13.11 -26.75 -28.36
N GLY A 885 14.16 -26.86 -27.54
CA GLY A 885 14.70 -28.12 -27.04
C GLY A 885 15.67 -28.81 -28.01
N SER A 886 15.89 -28.28 -29.23
CA SER A 886 16.92 -28.77 -30.14
C SER A 886 18.32 -28.39 -29.64
N PHE A 887 19.33 -29.19 -29.99
CA PHE A 887 20.70 -28.92 -29.56
C PHE A 887 21.75 -29.40 -30.56
N GLU A 888 22.94 -28.86 -30.46
CA GLU A 888 24.15 -29.34 -31.14
C GLU A 888 25.30 -29.37 -30.13
N HIS A 889 25.93 -30.53 -29.96
CA HIS A 889 27.09 -30.69 -29.10
C HIS A 889 28.29 -31.14 -29.92
N GLN A 890 29.27 -30.25 -30.05
CA GLN A 890 30.55 -30.51 -30.67
C GLN A 890 31.57 -30.88 -29.59
N TYR A 891 32.15 -32.07 -29.69
CA TYR A 891 33.21 -32.55 -28.81
C TYR A 891 34.58 -31.97 -29.22
N SER A 892 35.57 -32.10 -28.34
CA SER A 892 36.94 -31.61 -28.56
C SER A 892 37.66 -32.29 -29.74
N ASP A 893 37.25 -33.51 -30.11
CA ASP A 893 37.77 -34.24 -31.27
C ASP A 893 37.10 -33.84 -32.60
N GLY A 894 36.13 -32.92 -32.55
CA GLY A 894 35.36 -32.43 -33.69
C GLY A 894 34.13 -33.27 -34.05
N SER A 895 33.87 -34.37 -33.34
CA SER A 895 32.62 -35.13 -33.48
C SER A 895 31.42 -34.31 -33.00
N VAL A 896 30.24 -34.56 -33.56
CA VAL A 896 29.04 -33.74 -33.32
C VAL A 896 27.81 -34.60 -33.07
N ASP A 897 27.17 -34.38 -31.92
CA ASP A 897 25.83 -34.86 -31.64
C ASP A 897 24.81 -33.77 -32.00
N ARG A 898 23.70 -34.16 -32.62
CA ARG A 898 22.65 -33.23 -33.05
C ARG A 898 21.26 -33.72 -32.65
N GLY A 899 20.55 -32.91 -31.88
CA GLY A 899 19.12 -33.06 -31.60
C GLY A 899 18.30 -32.10 -32.45
N THR A 900 17.32 -32.60 -33.21
CA THR A 900 16.40 -31.80 -34.03
C THR A 900 14.95 -32.14 -33.73
N ILE A 901 14.07 -31.14 -33.72
CA ILE A 901 12.62 -31.34 -33.64
C ILE A 901 12.07 -31.67 -35.03
N ASP A 902 11.27 -32.72 -35.15
CA ASP A 902 10.60 -33.12 -36.39
C ASP A 902 9.23 -32.42 -36.58
N GLU A 903 8.56 -32.65 -37.72
CA GLU A 903 7.23 -32.06 -38.03
C GLU A 903 6.13 -32.48 -37.04
N GLY A 904 6.34 -33.55 -36.26
CA GLY A 904 5.43 -34.04 -35.24
C GLY A 904 5.72 -33.54 -33.83
N GLY A 905 6.72 -32.66 -33.65
CA GLY A 905 7.15 -32.16 -32.33
C GLY A 905 8.04 -33.13 -31.55
N ASN A 906 8.53 -34.21 -32.17
CA ASN A 906 9.39 -35.19 -31.51
C ASN A 906 10.86 -34.74 -31.58
N LEU A 907 11.61 -34.93 -30.50
CA LEU A 907 13.05 -34.66 -30.47
C LEU A 907 13.83 -35.88 -30.97
N VAL A 908 14.46 -35.75 -32.13
CA VAL A 908 15.31 -36.77 -32.74
C VAL A 908 16.78 -36.45 -32.49
N ILE A 909 17.45 -37.28 -31.69
CA ILE A 909 18.87 -37.17 -31.36
C ILE A 909 19.66 -38.13 -32.23
N ARG A 910 20.72 -37.62 -32.86
CA ARG A 910 21.71 -38.41 -33.60
C ARG A 910 23.08 -38.13 -33.02
N SER A 911 23.69 -39.16 -32.46
CA SER A 911 25.03 -39.08 -31.92
C SER A 911 26.08 -39.39 -32.99
N ALA A 912 27.29 -38.88 -32.78
CA ALA A 912 28.40 -39.04 -33.71
C ALA A 912 28.88 -40.51 -33.84
N ASP A 913 28.64 -41.32 -32.81
CA ASP A 913 28.95 -42.75 -32.78
C ASP A 913 27.98 -43.61 -33.63
N GLY A 914 26.92 -43.00 -34.16
CA GLY A 914 25.87 -43.68 -34.93
C GLY A 914 24.62 -44.03 -34.13
N THR A 915 24.58 -43.72 -32.82
CA THR A 915 23.41 -43.91 -31.96
C THR A 915 22.29 -42.95 -32.36
N SER A 916 21.04 -43.42 -32.29
CA SER A 916 19.86 -42.59 -32.51
C SER A 916 18.86 -42.73 -31.37
N ALA A 917 18.30 -41.62 -30.91
CA ALA A 917 17.20 -41.60 -29.94
C ALA A 917 16.06 -40.71 -30.44
N VAL A 918 14.82 -41.07 -30.09
CA VAL A 918 13.62 -40.27 -30.39
C VAL A 918 12.79 -40.15 -29.13
N ALA A 919 12.57 -38.91 -28.67
CA ALA A 919 11.59 -38.62 -27.63
C ALA A 919 10.29 -38.14 -28.30
N TYR A 920 9.20 -38.85 -28.04
CA TYR A 920 7.90 -38.58 -28.64
C TYR A 920 7.08 -37.60 -27.79
N ALA A 921 6.15 -36.89 -28.43
CA ALA A 921 5.29 -35.90 -27.77
C ALA A 921 4.37 -36.49 -26.67
N ASP A 922 4.08 -37.80 -26.70
CA ASP A 922 3.30 -38.51 -25.68
C ASP A 922 4.13 -38.91 -24.44
N GLY A 923 5.41 -38.50 -24.38
CA GLY A 923 6.35 -38.83 -23.32
C GLY A 923 7.05 -40.18 -23.48
N SER A 924 6.69 -40.99 -24.48
CA SER A 924 7.41 -42.22 -24.83
C SER A 924 8.76 -41.93 -25.46
N GLN A 925 9.70 -42.87 -25.38
CA GLN A 925 11.06 -42.71 -25.93
C GLN A 925 11.50 -43.98 -26.63
N SER A 926 12.32 -43.83 -27.67
CA SER A 926 13.02 -44.94 -28.30
C SER A 926 14.50 -44.62 -28.45
N TRP A 927 15.34 -45.64 -28.33
CA TRP A 927 16.79 -45.52 -28.45
C TRP A 927 17.34 -46.70 -29.25
N THR A 928 18.39 -46.48 -30.02
CA THR A 928 19.07 -47.50 -30.83
C THR A 928 20.55 -47.21 -30.92
N ASP A 929 21.38 -48.16 -30.53
CA ASP A 929 22.84 -48.07 -30.57
C ASP A 929 23.42 -48.42 -31.97
N PRO A 930 24.73 -48.20 -32.18
CA PRO A 930 25.39 -48.47 -33.47
C PRO A 930 25.49 -49.97 -33.80
N TRP A 931 25.27 -50.84 -32.81
CA TRP A 931 25.33 -52.30 -32.92
C TRP A 931 23.94 -52.96 -33.04
N GLY A 932 22.87 -52.18 -33.03
CA GLY A 932 21.47 -52.60 -33.23
C GLY A 932 20.68 -52.92 -31.96
N LEU A 933 21.20 -52.68 -30.76
CA LEU A 933 20.45 -52.80 -29.51
C LEU A 933 19.47 -51.63 -29.41
N ASN A 934 18.19 -51.94 -29.18
CA ASN A 934 17.13 -50.94 -29.09
C ASN A 934 16.44 -50.98 -27.72
N SER A 935 15.96 -49.82 -27.28
CA SER A 935 15.08 -49.72 -26.11
C SER A 935 13.85 -48.89 -26.42
N GLN A 936 12.76 -49.19 -25.74
CA GLN A 936 11.49 -48.48 -25.87
C GLN A 936 10.90 -48.20 -24.48
N THR A 937 10.67 -46.93 -24.20
CA THR A 937 10.00 -46.43 -23.00
C THR A 937 8.56 -46.09 -23.34
N VAL A 938 7.61 -46.64 -22.58
CA VAL A 938 6.17 -46.39 -22.70
C VAL A 938 5.68 -45.71 -21.42
N VAL A 939 4.79 -44.72 -21.56
CA VAL A 939 4.07 -44.11 -20.45
C VAL A 939 2.73 -44.83 -20.29
N ALA A 940 2.45 -45.37 -19.11
CA ALA A 940 1.20 -46.06 -18.80
C ALA A 940 0.06 -45.05 -18.55
N GLU A 941 -1.20 -45.51 -18.58
CA GLU A 941 -2.37 -44.64 -18.36
C GLU A 941 -2.39 -43.99 -16.97
N ASP A 942 -1.71 -44.58 -16.00
CA ASP A 942 -1.54 -44.04 -14.65
C ASP A 942 -0.37 -43.05 -14.53
N GLY A 943 0.33 -42.75 -15.64
CA GLY A 943 1.47 -41.84 -15.72
C GLY A 943 2.82 -42.44 -15.29
N GLY A 944 2.86 -43.71 -14.88
CA GLY A 944 4.12 -44.44 -14.66
C GLY A 944 4.88 -44.73 -15.97
N ARG A 945 6.20 -44.92 -15.90
CA ARG A 945 7.05 -45.18 -17.08
C ARG A 945 7.60 -46.60 -17.08
N TYR A 946 7.68 -47.21 -18.25
CA TYR A 946 8.20 -48.58 -18.41
C TYR A 946 9.11 -48.69 -19.63
N THR A 947 10.36 -49.08 -19.43
CA THR A 947 11.38 -49.24 -20.48
C THR A 947 11.71 -50.70 -20.71
N VAL A 948 11.76 -51.13 -21.96
CA VAL A 948 12.21 -52.48 -22.36
C VAL A 948 13.41 -52.36 -23.29
N PHE A 949 14.45 -53.13 -23.02
CA PHE A 949 15.64 -53.24 -23.87
C PHE A 949 15.60 -54.54 -24.66
N SER A 950 16.11 -54.53 -25.89
CA SER A 950 16.10 -55.70 -26.80
C SER A 950 16.98 -56.87 -26.32
N ASP A 951 17.89 -56.62 -25.38
CA ASP A 951 18.72 -57.63 -24.72
C ASP A 951 18.04 -58.26 -23.48
N GLY A 952 16.81 -57.84 -23.17
CA GLY A 952 15.97 -58.43 -22.12
C GLY A 952 16.00 -57.71 -20.77
N TRP A 953 16.69 -56.56 -20.65
CA TRP A 953 16.56 -55.70 -19.47
C TRP A 953 15.21 -54.97 -19.47
N THR A 954 14.67 -54.67 -18.29
CA THR A 954 13.49 -53.82 -18.13
C THR A 954 13.66 -52.83 -16.98
N GLU A 955 13.05 -51.66 -17.12
CA GLU A 955 12.99 -50.63 -16.07
C GLU A 955 11.56 -50.14 -15.89
N SER A 956 11.16 -49.85 -14.66
CA SER A 956 9.85 -49.28 -14.34
C SER A 956 9.97 -48.16 -13.32
N GLU A 957 9.26 -47.06 -13.54
CA GLU A 957 9.20 -45.89 -12.66
C GLU A 957 7.75 -45.61 -12.24
N SER A 958 7.54 -45.31 -10.96
CA SER A 958 6.22 -44.98 -10.40
C SER A 958 5.75 -43.58 -10.83
N LEU A 959 4.43 -43.34 -10.79
CA LEU A 959 3.79 -42.05 -11.12
C LEU A 959 4.41 -40.86 -10.36
N ASP A 960 4.73 -41.05 -9.08
CA ASP A 960 5.29 -40.01 -8.22
C ASP A 960 6.80 -39.82 -8.38
N GLY A 961 7.44 -40.59 -9.28
CA GLY A 961 8.89 -40.62 -9.48
C GLY A 961 9.68 -41.13 -8.26
N ARG A 962 9.01 -41.62 -7.20
CA ARG A 962 9.69 -42.02 -5.96
C ARG A 962 10.30 -43.40 -6.06
N THR A 963 9.73 -44.31 -6.85
CA THR A 963 10.26 -45.68 -6.96
C THR A 963 10.64 -46.01 -8.40
N MET A 964 11.88 -46.47 -8.60
CA MET A 964 12.38 -47.02 -9.85
C MET A 964 12.87 -48.45 -9.60
N ILE A 965 12.49 -49.39 -10.46
CA ILE A 965 12.93 -50.79 -10.42
C ILE A 965 13.59 -51.13 -11.75
N ARG A 966 14.80 -51.70 -11.69
CA ARG A 966 15.53 -52.19 -12.85
C ARG A 966 15.72 -53.70 -12.74
N THR A 967 15.34 -54.43 -13.78
CA THR A 967 15.38 -55.90 -13.82
C THR A 967 16.29 -56.39 -14.93
N SER A 968 17.25 -57.24 -14.58
CA SER A 968 18.14 -57.89 -15.54
C SER A 968 17.45 -59.02 -16.32
N PRO A 969 18.00 -59.45 -17.47
CA PRO A 969 17.52 -60.62 -18.21
C PRO A 969 17.54 -61.91 -17.39
N THR A 970 18.37 -61.94 -16.34
CA THR A 970 18.48 -63.08 -15.39
C THR A 970 17.47 -63.01 -14.24
N GLY A 971 16.66 -61.95 -14.15
CA GLY A 971 15.64 -61.73 -13.12
C GLY A 971 16.15 -61.06 -11.84
N ALA A 972 17.43 -60.67 -11.77
CA ALA A 972 17.95 -59.87 -10.67
C ALA A 972 17.42 -58.43 -10.74
N THR A 973 16.87 -57.93 -9.61
CA THR A 973 16.21 -56.61 -9.52
C THR A 973 16.98 -55.64 -8.63
N GLU A 974 17.19 -54.42 -9.10
CA GLU A 974 17.67 -53.27 -8.34
C GLU A 974 16.50 -52.31 -8.12
N THR A 975 16.34 -51.77 -6.90
CA THR A 975 15.22 -50.88 -6.54
C THR A 975 15.74 -49.59 -5.95
N ARG A 976 15.40 -48.45 -6.55
CA ARG A 976 15.66 -47.11 -6.03
C ARG A 976 14.36 -46.54 -5.46
N THR A 977 14.40 -46.02 -4.24
CA THR A 977 13.26 -45.43 -3.55
C THR A 977 13.62 -44.10 -2.90
N THR A 978 12.88 -43.04 -3.21
CA THR A 978 12.90 -41.76 -2.48
C THR A 978 11.96 -41.88 -1.28
N LEU A 979 12.52 -41.81 -0.08
CA LEU A 979 11.81 -41.93 1.20
C LEU A 979 11.12 -40.62 1.57
N ALA A 980 10.22 -40.68 2.56
CA ALA A 980 9.44 -39.52 3.02
C ALA A 980 10.31 -38.41 3.66
N ASP A 981 11.51 -38.76 4.13
CA ASP A 981 12.50 -37.81 4.67
C ASP A 981 13.36 -37.15 3.56
N GLY A 982 13.04 -37.38 2.29
CA GLY A 982 13.78 -36.85 1.13
C GLY A 982 15.02 -37.67 0.76
N THR A 983 15.43 -38.65 1.57
CA THR A 983 16.60 -39.49 1.27
C THR A 983 16.29 -40.54 0.21
N VAL A 984 17.26 -40.82 -0.66
CA VAL A 984 17.19 -41.82 -1.73
C VAL A 984 17.89 -43.09 -1.28
N GLN A 985 17.18 -44.21 -1.25
CA GLN A 985 17.73 -45.54 -1.01
C GLN A 985 17.84 -46.34 -2.32
N ILE A 986 18.88 -47.15 -2.49
CA ILE A 986 19.03 -48.10 -3.59
C ILE A 986 19.34 -49.48 -3.01
N ASP A 987 18.47 -50.45 -3.27
CA ASP A 987 18.63 -51.85 -2.90
C ASP A 987 19.15 -52.66 -4.09
N TYR A 988 20.33 -53.28 -3.93
CA TYR A 988 20.95 -54.08 -4.99
C TYR A 988 20.58 -55.57 -4.87
N PRO A 989 20.58 -56.32 -5.98
CA PRO A 989 20.25 -57.75 -5.98
C PRO A 989 21.14 -58.61 -5.08
N GLY A 990 22.35 -58.14 -4.76
CA GLY A 990 23.31 -58.83 -3.89
C GLY A 990 23.11 -58.60 -2.38
N GLY A 991 22.09 -57.83 -1.97
CA GLY A 991 21.83 -57.50 -0.56
C GLY A 991 22.63 -56.30 -0.03
N GLY A 992 23.32 -55.56 -0.90
CA GLY A 992 23.89 -54.27 -0.56
C GLY A 992 22.85 -53.14 -0.66
N THR A 993 23.05 -52.06 0.08
CA THR A 993 22.13 -50.91 0.11
C THR A 993 22.91 -49.59 0.03
N THR A 994 22.49 -48.66 -0.82
CA THR A 994 22.97 -47.27 -0.81
C THR A 994 21.88 -46.39 -0.18
N ARG A 995 22.25 -45.41 0.64
CA ARG A 995 21.36 -44.33 1.08
C ARG A 995 22.02 -43.00 0.84
N PHE A 996 21.30 -42.01 0.32
CA PHE A 996 21.83 -40.69 -0.02
C PHE A 996 20.82 -39.61 0.39
N ASP A 997 21.29 -38.58 1.07
CA ASP A 997 20.52 -37.39 1.41
C ASP A 997 20.88 -36.27 0.43
N PRO A 998 19.94 -35.84 -0.43
CA PRO A 998 20.18 -34.79 -1.40
C PRO A 998 20.37 -33.40 -0.78
N THR A 999 19.84 -33.15 0.43
CA THR A 999 19.92 -31.85 1.10
C THR A 999 21.29 -31.64 1.73
N THR A 1000 21.82 -32.66 2.40
CA THR A 1000 23.13 -32.60 3.07
C THR A 1000 24.28 -33.05 2.16
N GLY A 1001 23.98 -33.70 1.02
CA GLY A 1001 24.97 -34.27 0.11
C GLY A 1001 25.69 -35.49 0.68
N GLU A 1002 25.20 -36.04 1.80
CA GLU A 1002 25.74 -37.20 2.48
C GLU A 1002 25.16 -38.50 1.91
N GLY A 1003 25.94 -39.57 1.94
CA GLY A 1003 25.44 -40.89 1.59
C GLY A 1003 26.23 -42.01 2.25
N SER A 1004 25.68 -43.22 2.20
CA SER A 1004 26.36 -44.42 2.62
C SER A 1004 26.09 -45.55 1.65
N TYR A 1005 27.06 -46.42 1.45
CA TYR A 1005 26.87 -47.71 0.78
C TYR A 1005 27.23 -48.81 1.76
N THR A 1006 26.29 -49.72 2.02
CA THR A 1006 26.47 -50.88 2.88
C THR A 1006 26.54 -52.12 2.01
N GLU A 1007 27.68 -52.79 1.98
CA GLU A 1007 27.84 -54.08 1.33
C GLU A 1007 26.99 -55.16 2.05
N ALA A 1008 26.69 -56.25 1.35
CA ALA A 1008 26.00 -57.40 1.94
C ALA A 1008 26.74 -58.05 3.13
N ASN A 1009 28.04 -57.78 3.27
CA ASN A 1009 28.88 -58.23 4.39
C ASN A 1009 28.86 -57.26 5.60
N GLY A 1010 28.13 -56.14 5.52
CA GLY A 1010 28.02 -55.12 6.56
C GLY A 1010 29.10 -54.03 6.54
N SER A 1011 30.00 -54.02 5.56
CA SER A 1011 30.98 -52.94 5.38
C SER A 1011 30.27 -51.68 4.89
N VAL A 1012 30.44 -50.57 5.61
CA VAL A 1012 29.87 -49.27 5.26
C VAL A 1012 30.92 -48.39 4.61
N PHE A 1013 30.57 -47.76 3.51
CA PHE A 1013 31.30 -46.72 2.81
C PHE A 1013 30.53 -45.43 2.99
N LEU A 1014 31.20 -44.34 3.33
CA LEU A 1014 30.58 -43.02 3.49
C LEU A 1014 30.87 -42.18 2.27
N LEU A 1015 29.86 -41.49 1.75
CA LEU A 1015 29.92 -40.58 0.62
C LEU A 1015 29.56 -39.19 1.13
N ARG A 1016 30.26 -38.16 0.66
CA ARG A 1016 29.89 -36.75 0.90
C ARG A 1016 30.18 -35.93 -0.35
N ARG A 1017 29.41 -34.88 -0.59
CA ARG A 1017 29.68 -33.88 -1.63
C ARG A 1017 30.25 -32.62 -0.98
N LEU A 1018 31.30 -32.06 -1.56
CA LEU A 1018 31.93 -30.80 -1.19
C LEU A 1018 31.32 -29.65 -2.01
N ASP A 1019 31.47 -28.41 -1.53
CA ASP A 1019 30.87 -27.21 -2.17
C ASP A 1019 31.42 -26.90 -3.58
N ASP A 1020 32.63 -27.36 -3.89
CA ASP A 1020 33.27 -27.30 -5.22
C ASP A 1020 32.73 -28.39 -6.19
N GLY A 1021 31.71 -29.14 -5.76
CA GLY A 1021 31.11 -30.25 -6.48
C GLY A 1021 31.84 -31.59 -6.30
N THR A 1022 32.98 -31.64 -5.61
CA THR A 1022 33.77 -32.87 -5.43
C THR A 1022 33.06 -33.88 -4.53
N ILE A 1023 32.96 -35.13 -4.97
CA ILE A 1023 32.38 -36.24 -4.24
C ILE A 1023 33.50 -37.02 -3.55
N VAL A 1024 33.44 -37.14 -2.22
CA VAL A 1024 34.41 -37.88 -1.41
C VAL A 1024 33.77 -39.14 -0.86
N GLY A 1025 34.26 -40.31 -1.28
CA GLY A 1025 33.95 -41.62 -0.74
C GLY A 1025 35.05 -42.09 0.23
N THR A 1026 34.69 -42.56 1.42
CA THR A 1026 35.61 -43.20 2.36
C THR A 1026 35.16 -44.64 2.62
N ASP A 1027 36.05 -45.60 2.41
CA ASP A 1027 35.76 -47.00 2.73
C ASP A 1027 35.99 -47.34 4.21
N SER A 1028 35.51 -48.50 4.64
CA SER A 1028 35.63 -49.01 6.01
C SER A 1028 37.07 -49.24 6.48
N ARG A 1029 38.06 -49.17 5.58
CA ARG A 1029 39.50 -49.31 5.86
C ARG A 1029 40.21 -47.95 5.86
N GLY A 1030 39.49 -46.84 5.64
CA GLY A 1030 40.02 -45.48 5.63
C GLY A 1030 40.64 -45.06 4.30
N ARG A 1031 40.41 -45.79 3.20
CA ARG A 1031 40.76 -45.32 1.86
C ARG A 1031 39.79 -44.23 1.43
N VAL A 1032 40.32 -43.13 0.92
CA VAL A 1032 39.54 -41.97 0.47
C VAL A 1032 39.60 -41.90 -1.05
N ILE A 1033 38.45 -41.72 -1.69
CA ILE A 1033 38.30 -41.50 -3.13
C ILE A 1033 37.60 -40.15 -3.28
N GLU A 1034 38.24 -39.20 -3.93
CA GLU A 1034 37.69 -37.88 -4.22
C GLU A 1034 37.50 -37.81 -5.74
N HIS A 1035 36.31 -37.42 -6.20
CA HIS A 1035 35.99 -37.29 -7.62
C HIS A 1035 35.21 -36.00 -7.87
N ASN A 1036 35.76 -35.10 -8.68
CA ASN A 1036 35.04 -33.91 -9.09
C ASN A 1036 34.38 -34.12 -10.46
N PRO A 1037 33.03 -34.17 -10.54
CA PRO A 1037 32.31 -34.44 -11.78
C PRO A 1037 32.38 -33.29 -12.79
N MET A 1038 32.69 -32.05 -12.37
CA MET A 1038 32.84 -30.91 -13.27
C MET A 1038 34.21 -30.89 -13.95
N THR A 1039 35.26 -31.34 -13.27
CA THR A 1039 36.64 -31.32 -13.78
C THR A 1039 37.14 -32.70 -14.24
N GLY A 1040 36.42 -33.77 -13.89
CA GLY A 1040 36.85 -35.16 -14.10
C GLY A 1040 38.04 -35.58 -13.22
N SER A 1041 38.52 -34.71 -12.33
CA SER A 1041 39.64 -34.98 -11.43
C SER A 1041 39.27 -36.09 -10.46
N THR A 1042 40.18 -37.04 -10.26
CA THR A 1042 39.97 -38.14 -9.31
C THR A 1042 41.23 -38.36 -8.50
N ARG A 1043 41.12 -38.35 -7.18
CA ARG A 1043 42.20 -38.66 -6.25
C ARG A 1043 41.80 -39.89 -5.43
N MET A 1044 42.64 -40.91 -5.45
CA MET A 1044 42.48 -42.07 -4.58
C MET A 1044 43.65 -42.09 -3.60
N ALA A 1045 43.36 -42.11 -2.31
CA ALA A 1045 44.34 -42.17 -1.24
C ALA A 1045 44.12 -43.44 -0.40
N GLY A 1046 45.10 -44.34 -0.39
CA GLY A 1046 45.15 -45.51 0.48
C GLY A 1046 45.34 -45.13 1.95
N ALA A 1047 44.92 -46.01 2.85
CA ALA A 1047 45.08 -45.84 4.30
C ALA A 1047 46.55 -45.79 4.78
N ASP A 1048 47.47 -46.22 3.92
CA ASP A 1048 48.93 -46.17 4.12
C ASP A 1048 49.58 -44.87 3.61
N GLY A 1049 48.78 -43.92 3.11
CA GLY A 1049 49.23 -42.64 2.57
C GLY A 1049 49.67 -42.69 1.11
N THR A 1050 49.55 -43.84 0.43
CA THR A 1050 49.76 -43.92 -1.02
C THR A 1050 48.63 -43.19 -1.75
N SER A 1051 48.94 -42.40 -2.77
CA SER A 1051 47.90 -41.68 -3.54
C SER A 1051 48.12 -41.80 -5.03
N GLN A 1052 47.03 -42.06 -5.75
CA GLN A 1052 46.92 -41.88 -7.19
C GLN A 1052 46.13 -40.60 -7.44
N THR A 1053 46.56 -39.78 -8.38
CA THR A 1053 45.85 -38.54 -8.72
C THR A 1053 45.74 -38.42 -10.22
N THR A 1054 44.52 -38.19 -10.68
CA THR A 1054 44.19 -37.82 -12.04
C THR A 1054 43.81 -36.36 -12.03
N THR A 1055 44.56 -35.53 -12.75
CA THR A 1055 44.31 -34.09 -12.89
C THR A 1055 44.05 -33.77 -14.35
N ARG A 1056 43.07 -32.92 -14.61
CA ARG A 1056 42.81 -32.40 -15.94
C ARG A 1056 43.68 -31.17 -16.18
N LEU A 1057 44.37 -31.12 -17.32
CA LEU A 1057 45.24 -30.01 -17.72
C LEU A 1057 44.46 -28.93 -18.48
N GLU A 1058 45.04 -27.73 -18.62
CA GLU A 1058 44.44 -26.57 -19.30
C GLU A 1058 44.01 -26.87 -20.75
N ASP A 1059 44.77 -27.74 -21.44
CA ASP A 1059 44.52 -28.18 -22.81
C ASP A 1059 43.46 -29.31 -22.93
N GLY A 1060 42.82 -29.67 -21.81
CA GLY A 1060 41.82 -30.73 -21.74
C GLY A 1060 42.37 -32.14 -21.58
N SER A 1061 43.70 -32.33 -21.61
CA SER A 1061 44.34 -33.64 -21.40
C SER A 1061 44.19 -34.13 -19.96
N PHE A 1062 44.10 -35.45 -19.77
CA PHE A 1062 44.08 -36.08 -18.44
C PHE A 1062 45.46 -36.61 -18.07
N ARG A 1063 46.01 -36.10 -16.98
CA ARG A 1063 47.28 -36.55 -16.40
C ARG A 1063 47.00 -37.43 -15.18
N ALA A 1064 47.29 -38.72 -15.28
CA ALA A 1064 47.24 -39.66 -14.17
C ALA A 1064 48.66 -39.97 -13.66
N VAL A 1065 48.90 -39.77 -12.37
CA VAL A 1065 50.16 -40.17 -11.71
C VAL A 1065 49.89 -41.40 -10.86
N LEU A 1066 50.53 -42.52 -11.21
CA LEU A 1066 50.45 -43.78 -10.49
C LEU A 1066 51.32 -43.75 -9.22
N VAL A 1067 51.07 -44.70 -8.32
CA VAL A 1067 51.75 -44.81 -7.02
C VAL A 1067 53.27 -45.03 -7.15
N ASP A 1068 53.72 -45.64 -8.25
CA ASP A 1068 55.14 -45.89 -8.53
C ASP A 1068 55.86 -44.68 -9.17
N GLY A 1069 55.14 -43.57 -9.41
CA GLY A 1069 55.66 -42.37 -10.07
C GLY A 1069 55.51 -42.38 -11.59
N THR A 1070 54.89 -43.41 -12.18
CA THR A 1070 54.55 -43.43 -13.61
C THR A 1070 53.51 -42.37 -13.91
N GLU A 1071 53.76 -41.55 -14.92
CA GLU A 1071 52.86 -40.50 -15.40
C GLU A 1071 52.22 -40.90 -16.72
N ILE A 1072 50.89 -40.85 -16.81
CA ILE A 1072 50.13 -41.13 -18.01
C ILE A 1072 49.38 -39.86 -18.40
N VAL A 1073 49.73 -39.26 -19.53
CA VAL A 1073 49.01 -38.11 -20.10
C VAL A 1073 48.18 -38.59 -21.28
N THR A 1074 46.87 -38.43 -21.21
CA THR A 1074 45.92 -38.76 -22.27
C THR A 1074 45.39 -37.47 -22.87
N ALA A 1075 45.73 -37.20 -24.14
CA ALA A 1075 45.24 -36.05 -24.89
C ALA A 1075 43.74 -36.20 -25.23
N PRO A 1076 43.03 -35.09 -25.54
CA PRO A 1076 41.59 -35.12 -25.86
C PRO A 1076 41.22 -36.05 -27.03
N ASN A 1077 42.14 -36.26 -27.98
CA ASN A 1077 41.93 -37.17 -29.12
C ASN A 1077 42.22 -38.66 -28.79
N GLY A 1078 42.45 -38.99 -27.52
CA GLY A 1078 42.78 -40.34 -27.05
C GLY A 1078 44.25 -40.75 -27.21
N SER A 1079 45.12 -39.89 -27.75
CA SER A 1079 46.56 -40.17 -27.78
C SER A 1079 47.13 -40.18 -26.35
N GLN A 1080 48.09 -41.04 -26.08
CA GLN A 1080 48.65 -41.25 -24.75
C GLN A 1080 50.16 -41.14 -24.73
N VAL A 1081 50.71 -40.54 -23.68
CA VAL A 1081 52.14 -40.58 -23.34
C VAL A 1081 52.26 -41.17 -21.95
N VAL A 1082 52.93 -42.32 -21.84
CA VAL A 1082 53.26 -42.98 -20.58
C VAL A 1082 54.73 -42.72 -20.29
N THR A 1083 55.05 -42.14 -19.14
CA THR A 1083 56.41 -41.86 -18.70
C THR A 1083 56.69 -42.63 -17.41
N GLY A 1084 57.61 -43.58 -17.45
CA GLY A 1084 58.04 -44.35 -16.29
C GLY A 1084 58.81 -43.50 -15.26
N PRO A 1085 58.94 -43.98 -14.01
CA PRO A 1085 59.66 -43.26 -12.95
C PRO A 1085 61.17 -43.11 -13.21
N ASP A 1086 61.73 -43.90 -14.12
CA ASP A 1086 63.12 -43.81 -14.59
C ASP A 1086 63.30 -42.86 -15.80
N GLY A 1087 62.20 -42.25 -16.27
CA GLY A 1087 62.17 -41.34 -17.42
C GLY A 1087 62.06 -42.03 -18.78
N SER A 1088 61.84 -43.34 -18.84
CA SER A 1088 61.44 -44.02 -20.08
C SER A 1088 60.06 -43.51 -20.53
N SER A 1089 59.80 -43.48 -21.85
CA SER A 1089 58.48 -43.12 -22.35
C SER A 1089 57.98 -44.05 -23.45
N ALA A 1090 56.68 -44.33 -23.40
CA ALA A 1090 55.93 -44.97 -24.46
C ALA A 1090 54.84 -44.01 -24.95
N GLU A 1091 54.68 -43.91 -26.26
CA GLU A 1091 53.73 -42.99 -26.88
C GLU A 1091 52.75 -43.76 -27.74
N THR A 1092 51.46 -43.47 -27.61
CA THR A 1092 50.40 -43.97 -28.48
C THR A 1092 49.72 -42.79 -29.16
N THR A 1093 49.80 -42.71 -30.48
CA THR A 1093 49.14 -41.69 -31.29
C THR A 1093 47.90 -42.29 -31.94
N VAL A 1094 46.74 -41.67 -31.70
CA VAL A 1094 45.48 -42.04 -32.36
C VAL A 1094 45.38 -41.33 -33.71
N THR A 1095 44.92 -42.05 -34.74
CA THR A 1095 44.68 -41.52 -36.10
C THR A 1095 43.23 -41.80 -36.51
N GLY A 1096 42.73 -41.13 -37.55
CA GLY A 1096 41.33 -41.30 -37.99
C GLY A 1096 40.93 -42.73 -38.35
N ASP A 1097 41.90 -43.59 -38.71
CA ASP A 1097 41.67 -44.97 -39.11
C ASP A 1097 42.34 -46.00 -38.17
N GLY A 1098 42.86 -45.60 -37.01
CA GLY A 1098 43.53 -46.52 -36.08
C GLY A 1098 44.47 -45.86 -35.06
N TRP A 1099 45.60 -46.51 -34.75
CA TRP A 1099 46.56 -45.98 -33.78
C TRP A 1099 47.98 -46.51 -34.03
N VAL A 1100 48.98 -45.76 -33.59
CA VAL A 1100 50.40 -46.13 -33.63
C VAL A 1100 50.96 -46.03 -32.22
N SER A 1101 51.49 -47.12 -31.67
CA SER A 1101 52.15 -47.13 -30.36
C SER A 1101 53.63 -47.43 -30.50
N ARG A 1102 54.48 -46.55 -29.97
CA ARG A 1102 55.91 -46.77 -29.81
C ARG A 1102 56.19 -47.15 -28.37
N ARG A 1103 56.73 -48.36 -28.17
CA ARG A 1103 57.13 -48.88 -26.86
C ARG A 1103 58.52 -48.41 -26.45
N GLU A 1104 58.81 -48.50 -25.16
CA GLU A 1104 60.12 -48.15 -24.56
C GLU A 1104 61.29 -48.95 -25.15
N ASP A 1105 61.05 -50.18 -25.63
CA ASP A 1105 62.05 -51.04 -26.26
C ASP A 1105 62.34 -50.69 -27.72
N GLY A 1106 61.69 -49.65 -28.27
CA GLY A 1106 61.80 -49.21 -29.66
C GLY A 1106 60.85 -49.93 -30.63
N THR A 1107 60.07 -50.91 -30.17
CA THR A 1107 59.07 -51.61 -30.99
C THR A 1107 57.93 -50.66 -31.34
N THR A 1108 57.52 -50.64 -32.61
CA THR A 1108 56.35 -49.88 -33.07
C THR A 1108 55.21 -50.84 -33.40
N VAL A 1109 54.03 -50.57 -32.86
CA VAL A 1109 52.79 -51.31 -33.14
C VAL A 1109 51.83 -50.39 -33.85
N THR A 1110 51.38 -50.76 -35.05
CA THR A 1110 50.46 -49.96 -35.85
C THR A 1110 49.17 -50.73 -36.06
N SER A 1111 48.06 -50.18 -35.59
CA SER A 1111 46.71 -50.65 -35.90
C SER A 1111 46.07 -49.75 -36.96
N SER A 1112 45.45 -50.35 -37.96
CA SER A 1112 44.74 -49.64 -39.04
C SER A 1112 43.48 -50.39 -39.44
N THR A 1113 42.42 -49.65 -39.75
CA THR A 1113 41.15 -50.16 -40.26
C THR A 1113 40.91 -49.63 -41.68
N ALA A 1114 40.64 -50.50 -42.63
CA ALA A 1114 40.31 -50.11 -44.01
C ALA A 1114 38.80 -49.85 -44.16
N GLY A 1115 38.41 -49.13 -45.21
CA GLY A 1115 37.01 -48.76 -45.48
C GLY A 1115 36.06 -49.93 -45.77
N ASP A 1116 36.58 -51.15 -45.92
CA ASP A 1116 35.80 -52.40 -46.03
C ASP A 1116 35.64 -53.15 -44.69
N GLY A 1117 36.06 -52.54 -43.58
CA GLY A 1117 36.02 -53.11 -42.23
C GLY A 1117 37.22 -54.00 -41.88
N THR A 1118 38.16 -54.22 -42.80
CA THR A 1118 39.37 -55.01 -42.54
C THR A 1118 40.24 -54.31 -41.49
N THR A 1119 40.59 -55.02 -40.41
CA THR A 1119 41.49 -54.49 -39.36
C THR A 1119 42.85 -55.16 -39.45
N ARG A 1120 43.93 -54.38 -39.37
CA ARG A 1120 45.31 -54.87 -39.42
C ARG A 1120 46.12 -54.28 -38.27
N VAL A 1121 46.79 -55.15 -37.52
CA VAL A 1121 47.79 -54.80 -36.50
C VAL A 1121 49.15 -55.26 -36.99
N ALA A 1122 50.10 -54.35 -37.17
CA ALA A 1122 51.47 -54.63 -37.59
C ALA A 1122 52.46 -54.35 -36.45
N TYR A 1123 53.50 -55.17 -36.34
CA TYR A 1123 54.57 -55.06 -35.36
C TYR A 1123 55.90 -54.86 -36.10
N ASP A 1124 56.59 -53.77 -35.79
CA ASP A 1124 57.96 -53.49 -36.24
C ASP A 1124 58.90 -53.61 -35.04
N TYR A 1125 59.55 -54.77 -34.91
CA TYR A 1125 60.49 -55.06 -33.83
C TYR A 1125 61.90 -54.55 -34.16
N MET A 1126 62.69 -54.26 -33.13
CA MET A 1126 64.12 -53.99 -33.29
C MET A 1126 64.87 -55.21 -33.88
N ALA A 1127 65.93 -54.95 -34.66
CA ALA A 1127 66.66 -55.97 -35.40
C ALA A 1127 67.14 -57.14 -34.50
N GLY A 1128 66.61 -58.34 -34.75
CA GLY A 1128 66.98 -59.58 -34.06
C GLY A 1128 65.92 -60.16 -33.11
N ALA A 1129 64.82 -59.45 -32.85
CA ALA A 1129 63.67 -59.97 -32.11
C ALA A 1129 62.69 -60.68 -33.06
N GLY A 1130 62.51 -61.99 -32.90
CA GLY A 1130 61.52 -62.77 -33.67
C GLY A 1130 60.14 -62.73 -32.99
N GLY A 1131 59.06 -62.68 -33.77
CA GLY A 1131 57.69 -62.59 -33.27
C GLY A 1131 56.65 -62.55 -34.40
N ILE A 1132 55.41 -62.13 -34.11
CA ILE A 1132 54.36 -61.91 -35.12
C ILE A 1132 54.61 -60.55 -35.78
N SER A 1133 54.71 -60.48 -37.11
CA SER A 1133 54.91 -59.23 -37.86
C SER A 1133 53.60 -58.51 -38.18
N SER A 1134 52.50 -59.24 -38.42
CA SER A 1134 51.19 -58.61 -38.57
C SER A 1134 50.03 -59.59 -38.37
N ILE A 1135 48.90 -59.08 -37.93
CA ILE A 1135 47.62 -59.79 -37.84
C ILE A 1135 46.61 -58.97 -38.64
N ALA A 1136 45.88 -59.58 -39.58
CA ALA A 1136 44.78 -58.96 -40.30
C ALA A 1136 43.49 -59.76 -40.07
N ARG A 1137 42.37 -59.09 -39.79
CA ARG A 1137 41.04 -59.71 -39.72
C ARG A 1137 40.17 -59.14 -40.83
N ASN A 1138 39.54 -60.03 -41.60
CA ASN A 1138 38.65 -59.70 -42.70
C ASN A 1138 37.22 -60.10 -42.29
N PRO A 1139 36.38 -59.15 -41.87
CA PRO A 1139 35.03 -59.47 -41.40
C PRO A 1139 34.13 -60.00 -42.53
N GLY A 1140 34.36 -59.56 -43.78
CA GLY A 1140 33.52 -59.91 -44.92
C GLY A 1140 33.54 -61.38 -45.34
N ASP A 1141 34.57 -62.14 -44.95
CA ASP A 1141 34.70 -63.58 -45.24
C ASP A 1141 35.02 -64.44 -44.00
N GLY A 1142 35.02 -63.85 -42.80
CA GLY A 1142 35.24 -64.56 -41.54
C GLY A 1142 36.68 -65.07 -41.35
N THR A 1143 37.66 -64.47 -42.05
CA THR A 1143 39.06 -64.90 -42.00
C THR A 1143 39.96 -63.99 -41.16
N MET A 1144 41.03 -64.58 -40.61
CA MET A 1144 42.12 -63.89 -39.93
C MET A 1144 43.45 -64.44 -40.43
N GLN A 1145 44.39 -63.56 -40.74
CA GLN A 1145 45.72 -63.92 -41.19
C GLN A 1145 46.78 -63.42 -40.20
N VAL A 1146 47.68 -64.30 -39.78
CA VAL A 1146 48.82 -63.99 -38.91
C VAL A 1146 50.10 -64.21 -39.70
N VAL A 1147 50.90 -63.16 -39.86
CA VAL A 1147 52.22 -63.22 -40.50
C VAL A 1147 53.28 -63.20 -39.40
N LEU A 1148 54.21 -64.15 -39.43
CA LEU A 1148 55.33 -64.28 -38.52
C LEU A 1148 56.55 -63.51 -39.06
N GLY A 1149 57.47 -63.14 -38.17
CA GLY A 1149 58.67 -62.35 -38.49
C GLY A 1149 59.69 -63.07 -39.38
N ASN A 1150 59.53 -64.38 -39.60
CA ASN A 1150 60.28 -65.15 -40.60
C ASN A 1150 59.59 -65.14 -41.99
N GLY A 1151 58.41 -64.52 -42.12
CA GLY A 1151 57.62 -64.44 -43.35
C GLY A 1151 56.56 -65.53 -43.50
N ASP A 1152 56.44 -66.48 -42.56
CA ASP A 1152 55.43 -67.53 -42.61
C ASP A 1152 54.03 -66.97 -42.29
N THR A 1153 53.02 -67.50 -42.97
CA THR A 1153 51.62 -67.07 -42.80
C THR A 1153 50.80 -68.19 -42.17
N ILE A 1154 49.98 -67.84 -41.18
CA ILE A 1154 48.96 -68.71 -40.60
C ILE A 1154 47.60 -68.09 -40.92
N ASP A 1155 46.79 -68.80 -41.70
CA ASP A 1155 45.42 -68.42 -42.04
C ASP A 1155 44.45 -69.11 -41.08
N ILE A 1156 43.50 -68.35 -40.54
CA ILE A 1156 42.47 -68.80 -39.61
C ILE A 1156 41.12 -68.47 -40.25
N SER A 1157 40.24 -69.44 -40.41
CA SER A 1157 38.88 -69.23 -40.91
C SER A 1157 37.87 -69.76 -39.91
N VAL A 1158 36.74 -69.07 -39.81
CA VAL A 1158 35.59 -69.52 -39.00
C VAL A 1158 34.42 -69.81 -39.93
N ALA A 1159 33.91 -71.03 -39.90
CA ALA A 1159 32.74 -71.41 -40.69
C ALA A 1159 31.42 -71.06 -39.98
N GLU A 1160 30.30 -71.06 -40.72
CA GLU A 1160 28.97 -70.71 -40.19
C GLU A 1160 28.49 -71.63 -39.06
N ASP A 1161 29.01 -72.85 -38.98
CA ASP A 1161 28.71 -73.81 -37.90
C ASP A 1161 29.54 -73.56 -36.63
N GLY A 1162 30.39 -72.53 -36.61
CA GLY A 1162 31.27 -72.17 -35.50
C GLY A 1162 32.59 -72.97 -35.47
N SER A 1163 32.86 -73.80 -36.48
CA SER A 1163 34.15 -74.47 -36.60
C SER A 1163 35.27 -73.50 -36.99
N ILE A 1164 36.45 -73.66 -36.37
CA ILE A 1164 37.62 -72.81 -36.60
C ILE A 1164 38.70 -73.66 -37.28
N THR A 1165 39.15 -73.28 -38.48
CA THR A 1165 40.28 -73.93 -39.15
C THR A 1165 41.51 -73.01 -39.09
N MET A 1166 42.65 -73.56 -38.71
CA MET A 1166 43.95 -72.88 -38.65
C MET A 1166 44.93 -73.61 -39.57
N ALA A 1167 45.43 -72.94 -40.60
CA ALA A 1167 46.34 -73.46 -41.60
C ALA A 1167 47.65 -72.65 -41.60
N GLY A 1168 48.78 -73.31 -41.31
CA GLY A 1168 50.13 -72.78 -41.50
C GLY A 1168 50.85 -73.52 -42.64
N PRO A 1169 52.10 -73.15 -42.97
CA PRO A 1169 52.84 -73.72 -44.10
C PRO A 1169 53.04 -75.24 -44.00
N ASP A 1170 53.12 -75.79 -42.79
CA ASP A 1170 53.36 -77.23 -42.53
C ASP A 1170 52.25 -77.92 -41.71
N PHE A 1171 51.12 -77.25 -41.43
CA PHE A 1171 50.04 -77.84 -40.63
C PHE A 1171 48.65 -77.28 -40.95
N GLU A 1172 47.62 -78.08 -40.72
CA GLU A 1172 46.21 -77.66 -40.72
C GLU A 1172 45.51 -78.27 -39.51
N ARG A 1173 44.67 -77.49 -38.81
CA ARG A 1173 43.94 -77.89 -37.59
C ARG A 1173 42.53 -77.30 -37.60
N THR A 1174 41.52 -78.15 -37.44
CA THR A 1174 40.11 -77.72 -37.35
C THR A 1174 39.55 -78.01 -35.95
N PHE A 1175 38.88 -77.02 -35.38
CA PHE A 1175 38.23 -77.01 -34.07
C PHE A 1175 36.73 -76.98 -34.29
N GLU A 1176 36.02 -78.03 -33.88
CA GLU A 1176 34.58 -78.15 -34.09
C GLU A 1176 33.82 -77.87 -32.77
N PRO A 1177 32.79 -77.02 -32.77
CA PRO A 1177 31.98 -76.77 -31.57
C PRO A 1177 31.14 -78.02 -31.24
N GLY A 1178 31.59 -78.74 -30.20
CA GLY A 1178 30.90 -79.92 -29.65
C GLY A 1178 31.70 -81.22 -29.70
N SER A 1179 32.68 -81.36 -30.60
CA SER A 1179 33.56 -82.55 -30.70
C SER A 1179 35.03 -82.25 -30.39
N GLY A 1180 35.39 -80.98 -30.19
CA GLY A 1180 36.74 -80.56 -29.85
C GLY A 1180 37.69 -80.55 -31.06
N ILE A 1181 39.00 -80.57 -30.80
CA ILE A 1181 40.02 -80.55 -31.86
C ILE A 1181 40.02 -81.91 -32.56
N ALA A 1182 39.89 -81.94 -33.89
CA ALA A 1182 40.16 -83.14 -34.66
C ALA A 1182 41.64 -83.54 -34.48
N GLY A 1183 41.90 -84.53 -33.62
CA GLY A 1183 43.22 -85.15 -33.44
C GLY A 1183 43.88 -85.06 -32.04
N ARG A 1184 43.16 -85.01 -30.90
CA ARG A 1184 43.86 -85.09 -29.60
C ARG A 1184 43.19 -85.90 -28.47
N VAL A 1185 44.11 -86.47 -27.68
CA VAL A 1185 44.08 -86.95 -26.30
C VAL A 1185 42.74 -86.86 -25.56
N GLN A 1186 42.17 -88.00 -25.18
CA GLN A 1186 40.97 -88.11 -24.35
C GLN A 1186 41.37 -88.20 -22.87
N THR A 1187 40.75 -87.38 -22.03
CA THR A 1187 40.86 -87.50 -20.56
C THR A 1187 39.53 -87.96 -20.00
N ALA A 1188 39.51 -89.08 -19.29
CA ALA A 1188 38.30 -89.62 -18.66
C ALA A 1188 38.53 -89.80 -17.15
N LEU A 1189 37.63 -89.23 -16.35
CA LEU A 1189 37.56 -89.44 -14.91
C LEU A 1189 36.59 -90.59 -14.65
N ALA A 1190 37.06 -91.65 -14.00
CA ALA A 1190 36.22 -92.77 -13.61
C ALA A 1190 35.44 -92.45 -12.33
N ASP A 1191 34.31 -93.11 -12.11
CA ASP A 1191 33.44 -92.91 -10.93
C ASP A 1191 34.16 -93.18 -9.59
N ASP A 1192 35.29 -93.88 -9.62
CA ASP A 1192 36.15 -94.14 -8.47
C ASP A 1192 37.14 -92.99 -8.15
N GLY A 1193 37.14 -91.93 -8.96
CA GLY A 1193 37.99 -90.74 -8.81
C GLY A 1193 39.34 -90.82 -9.54
N SER A 1194 39.66 -91.94 -10.21
CA SER A 1194 40.89 -92.07 -11.00
C SER A 1194 40.79 -91.34 -12.35
N SER A 1195 41.90 -90.76 -12.82
CA SER A 1195 41.94 -90.02 -14.09
C SER A 1195 42.80 -90.74 -15.11
N THR A 1196 42.26 -90.97 -16.31
CA THR A 1196 42.96 -91.56 -17.45
C THR A 1196 43.14 -90.54 -18.55
N VAL A 1197 44.31 -90.52 -19.19
CA VAL A 1197 44.69 -89.63 -20.29
C VAL A 1197 45.22 -90.51 -21.42
N SER A 1198 44.55 -90.55 -22.56
CA SER A 1198 44.86 -91.46 -23.67
C SER A 1198 45.10 -90.68 -24.95
N THR A 1199 46.25 -90.83 -25.59
CA THR A 1199 46.60 -90.16 -26.86
C THR A 1199 46.19 -91.00 -28.08
N ALA A 1200 46.01 -90.35 -29.24
CA ALA A 1200 45.70 -91.05 -30.50
C ALA A 1200 46.87 -91.92 -31.02
N SER A 1201 48.09 -91.74 -30.53
CA SER A 1201 49.22 -92.63 -30.83
C SER A 1201 49.13 -93.97 -30.09
N GLY A 1202 48.22 -94.12 -29.11
CA GLY A 1202 48.06 -95.33 -28.30
C GLY A 1202 48.73 -95.26 -26.93
N THR A 1203 49.32 -94.11 -26.56
CA THR A 1203 49.91 -93.90 -25.24
C THR A 1203 48.81 -93.61 -24.23
N THR A 1204 48.79 -94.29 -23.09
CA THR A 1204 47.84 -94.02 -21.99
C THR A 1204 48.58 -93.63 -20.72
N SER A 1205 48.00 -92.73 -19.93
CA SER A 1205 48.53 -92.29 -18.64
C SER A 1205 47.39 -92.28 -17.63
N MET A 1206 47.50 -93.04 -16.57
CA MET A 1206 46.46 -93.21 -15.55
C MET A 1206 47.00 -92.75 -14.20
N VAL A 1207 46.23 -91.93 -13.49
CA VAL A 1207 46.54 -91.47 -12.13
C VAL A 1207 45.45 -92.00 -11.20
N SER A 1208 45.85 -92.62 -10.10
CA SER A 1208 44.93 -93.14 -9.09
C SER A 1208 44.15 -92.02 -8.40
N ALA A 1209 42.97 -92.35 -7.85
CA ALA A 1209 42.07 -91.38 -7.23
C ALA A 1209 42.66 -90.63 -6.03
N ASP A 1210 43.61 -91.25 -5.33
CA ASP A 1210 44.36 -90.67 -4.21
C ASP A 1210 45.63 -89.90 -4.65
N GLY A 1211 45.92 -89.86 -5.96
CA GLY A 1211 47.09 -89.22 -6.55
C GLY A 1211 48.43 -89.86 -6.19
N SER A 1212 48.42 -91.05 -5.57
CA SER A 1212 49.63 -91.72 -5.08
C SER A 1212 50.34 -92.53 -6.16
N THR A 1213 49.65 -92.93 -7.23
CA THR A 1213 50.21 -93.78 -8.30
C THR A 1213 49.89 -93.19 -9.67
N MET A 1214 50.90 -93.12 -10.54
CA MET A 1214 50.77 -92.76 -11.94
C MET A 1214 51.37 -93.86 -12.81
N THR A 1215 50.59 -94.39 -13.74
CA THR A 1215 51.02 -95.39 -14.72
C THR A 1215 51.00 -94.77 -16.10
N VAL A 1216 52.09 -94.88 -16.86
CA VAL A 1216 52.21 -94.44 -18.24
C VAL A 1216 52.54 -95.64 -19.10
N GLU A 1217 51.71 -95.92 -20.10
CA GLU A 1217 51.94 -96.95 -21.11
C GLU A 1217 52.15 -96.28 -22.46
N SER A 1218 53.30 -96.51 -23.07
CA SER A 1218 53.65 -96.02 -24.40
C SER A 1218 52.96 -96.85 -25.49
N SER A 1219 52.83 -96.27 -26.69
CA SER A 1219 52.20 -96.92 -27.85
C SER A 1219 52.95 -98.16 -28.35
N ASP A 1220 54.21 -98.34 -27.94
CA ASP A 1220 55.06 -99.50 -28.23
C ASP A 1220 54.98 -100.61 -27.15
N GLY A 1221 54.14 -100.42 -26.12
CA GLY A 1221 53.91 -101.38 -25.03
C GLY A 1221 54.85 -101.23 -23.83
N SER A 1222 55.72 -100.21 -23.82
CA SER A 1222 56.59 -99.90 -22.68
C SER A 1222 55.76 -99.29 -21.54
N THR A 1223 55.96 -99.73 -20.30
CA THR A 1223 55.18 -99.30 -19.13
C THR A 1223 56.07 -98.68 -18.07
N ALA A 1224 55.65 -97.52 -17.55
CA ALA A 1224 56.28 -96.85 -16.42
C ALA A 1224 55.25 -96.63 -15.31
N ILE A 1225 55.54 -97.06 -14.09
CA ILE A 1225 54.67 -96.91 -12.91
C ILE A 1225 55.43 -96.13 -11.85
N ALA A 1226 54.97 -94.91 -11.57
CA ALA A 1226 55.44 -94.08 -10.48
C ALA A 1226 54.50 -94.21 -9.28
N THR A 1227 55.02 -94.63 -8.13
CA THR A 1227 54.28 -94.71 -6.87
C THR A 1227 54.94 -93.82 -5.83
N LYS A 1228 54.14 -92.98 -5.19
CA LYS A 1228 54.55 -92.08 -4.10
C LYS A 1228 54.16 -92.71 -2.77
N ASP A 1229 55.13 -92.84 -1.88
CA ASP A 1229 54.91 -93.23 -0.48
C ASP A 1229 55.42 -92.14 0.48
N SER A 1230 55.45 -92.43 1.78
CA SER A 1230 55.88 -91.48 2.80
C SER A 1230 57.40 -91.22 2.82
N GLU A 1231 58.20 -91.99 2.10
CA GLU A 1231 59.67 -91.90 2.08
C GLU A 1231 60.23 -91.41 0.74
N GLY A 1232 59.45 -91.47 -0.35
CA GLY A 1232 59.88 -91.02 -1.67
C GLY A 1232 58.90 -91.30 -2.81
N VAL A 1233 59.38 -91.15 -4.04
CA VAL A 1233 58.75 -91.66 -5.27
C VAL A 1233 59.59 -92.80 -5.82
N THR A 1234 58.97 -93.96 -6.01
CA THR A 1234 59.55 -95.07 -6.79
C THR A 1234 58.98 -95.04 -8.19
N VAL A 1235 59.84 -94.99 -9.21
CA VAL A 1235 59.44 -95.07 -10.63
C VAL A 1235 59.98 -96.37 -11.19
N ASP A 1236 59.09 -97.31 -11.51
CA ASP A 1236 59.41 -98.53 -12.23
C ASP A 1236 59.23 -98.29 -13.72
N VAL A 1237 60.25 -98.53 -14.54
CA VAL A 1237 60.15 -98.44 -16.01
C VAL A 1237 60.54 -99.80 -16.58
N ASP A 1238 59.58 -100.50 -17.19
CA ASP A 1238 59.72 -101.83 -17.77
C ASP A 1238 60.38 -102.86 -16.81
N GLY A 1239 60.02 -102.83 -15.53
CA GLY A 1239 60.53 -103.74 -14.50
C GLY A 1239 61.86 -103.31 -13.86
N VAL A 1240 62.36 -102.11 -14.17
CA VAL A 1240 63.53 -101.50 -13.51
C VAL A 1240 63.08 -100.37 -12.59
N THR A 1241 63.24 -100.57 -11.29
CA THR A 1241 62.81 -99.61 -10.27
C THR A 1241 63.90 -98.58 -9.94
N TYR A 1242 63.52 -97.30 -10.01
CA TYR A 1242 64.33 -96.14 -9.60
C TYR A 1242 63.67 -95.49 -8.39
N THR A 1243 64.40 -95.36 -7.27
CA THR A 1243 63.87 -94.76 -6.03
C THR A 1243 64.43 -93.36 -5.82
N TYR A 1244 63.54 -92.40 -5.62
CA TYR A 1244 63.85 -91.02 -5.32
C TYR A 1244 63.28 -90.66 -3.95
N ALA A 1245 64.11 -90.63 -2.92
CA ALA A 1245 63.67 -90.24 -1.58
C ALA A 1245 63.27 -88.76 -1.55
N PHE A 1246 62.24 -88.42 -0.77
CA PHE A 1246 61.95 -87.03 -0.44
C PHE A 1246 62.99 -86.54 0.57
N ASN A 1247 63.68 -85.44 0.27
CA ASN A 1247 64.58 -84.80 1.24
C ASN A 1247 63.80 -84.10 2.36
#